data_AF-A0A940SS26-F1
#
_entry.id   AF-A0A940SS26-F1
#
_cell.length_a   1.000
_cell.length_b   1.000
_cell.length_c   1.000
_cell.angle_alpha   90.00
_cell.angle_beta   90.00
_cell.angle_gamma   90.00
#
_symmetry.space_group_name_H-M   'P 1'
#
loop_
_entity.id
_entity.type
_entity.pdbx_description
1 polymer ?
#
loop_
_entity_poly.entity_id
_entity_poly.type
_entity_poly.pdbx_seq_one_letter_code
_entity_poly.pdbx_strand_id
1 'polypeptide(L)'
;MGIFRFTRQNHVQLSDDWKLFADLFHTIGVFTYKDSVQTVFFDDNAQRILSVGKSLPREEYQAMLKKLMQEPVENEQSLYLIRTGAEKRWLKLHLTRRSDEEIGFVEEITRRVSQQNADLQEYDEVTGMMLVPAFSRTIQRKMQDGVPFRIAAVHISGLDKVADFSVSGSSNYCMASVAEVLGRFAGEQVLFAVKGFQDFYVSFFGMDEKTVEAQLRHMRTAVAECIISDDFGQAIETDTSNSLDLHAGLAVFPEDSDSLRGLITCAEFALFETQHSSQNPIVHFSLTDFDRKKDEYREEQLFNETINQNKLTYHFQPIVDARNGNIIGYEALMRSEHFAPARLLELAEKYNCLYEVEKLTLFNTLRYLSEHQNAFSDRKLFINCIPTKILCDGDFGELRLTYEDLLGRAVIEIIEQSEGSEEMLRTLRERCHLVGCGLAIDDYGSGYANTATLLKNMPNFVKIDRELIDGICKNSKKQQLVAGIIDYAHDNQITVLAEGVEEEADLKTLIRMGVDLFQGFYTARPTPYLLEEISKEVRDVIINTNLEGTTSARKIYNAHNDTELDLVDLALQNYTDIHVFRHQLTIIGDPEKQVPMHITVMDNHSCELTLRNVNMICREKPTISVGSYAQLSLIAEGKNVLNFTGIRVPEGAYFHLLGSGDLKVDCFSKFGYCIGGDCDSSYGNITLESTGVVELLCNSDRGIGIGGGSNPDDSEIILQSGEVHVSVGSPNALGIGCTDGGSIIYSDAACKLSIEVNGISGIGMGALTGETHVKCYSDLSFNGGGNKVVGIGVLNKGTGEILVSDAELRFFVRTNYGACIGAIGGDVKVDVNNCKVQVNAEGGEITGIGDAKGSGDVSLDHTELRAYISAAKPYEAGSRTGQFTMRSSAIMADINEHHNDMTS
;
A
#
# COMPACT_ATOMS: atom_id res chain seq x y z
N MET A 1 -32.98 -7.72 49.81
CA MET A 1 -33.08 -9.07 50.42
C MET A 1 -34.53 -9.28 50.90
N GLY A 2 -35.20 -10.38 50.50
CA GLY A 2 -36.46 -10.81 51.16
C GLY A 2 -37.63 -11.30 50.27
N ILE A 3 -37.33 -12.20 49.32
CA ILE A 3 -38.17 -13.21 48.64
C ILE A 3 -39.65 -13.40 49.10
N PHE A 4 -40.57 -13.27 48.14
CA PHE A 4 -41.97 -13.73 48.17
C PHE A 4 -42.08 -15.26 48.39
N ARG A 5 -43.00 -15.68 49.27
CA ARG A 5 -43.49 -17.08 49.39
C ARG A 5 -44.88 -17.18 48.74
N PHE A 6 -45.00 -18.01 47.71
CA PHE A 6 -46.30 -18.40 47.15
C PHE A 6 -46.72 -19.77 47.70
N THR A 7 -47.85 -19.81 48.41
CA THR A 7 -48.59 -21.05 48.69
C THR A 7 -49.76 -21.19 47.72
N ARG A 8 -49.82 -22.32 47.02
CA ARG A 8 -50.94 -22.79 46.19
C ARG A 8 -52.16 -23.12 47.08
N GLN A 9 -53.34 -22.54 46.79
CA GLN A 9 -54.57 -23.31 46.56
C GLN A 9 -55.75 -22.42 46.11
N ASN A 10 -56.22 -22.70 44.89
CA ASN A 10 -57.60 -22.77 44.40
C ASN A 10 -58.60 -21.66 44.76
N HIS A 11 -58.59 -20.59 43.96
CA HIS A 11 -59.75 -20.18 43.16
C HIS A 11 -59.22 -19.59 41.84
N VAL A 12 -59.67 -20.11 40.68
CA VAL A 12 -59.32 -19.54 39.37
C VAL A 12 -60.13 -18.26 39.18
N GLN A 13 -59.64 -17.17 39.74
CA GLN A 13 -59.85 -15.83 39.19
C GLN A 13 -58.55 -15.48 38.47
N LEU A 14 -58.67 -15.06 37.21
CA LEU A 14 -57.58 -14.39 36.50
C LEU A 14 -57.02 -13.29 37.43
N SER A 15 -55.71 -13.26 37.67
CA SER A 15 -55.03 -12.38 38.66
C SER A 15 -55.49 -10.92 38.53
N ASP A 16 -55.93 -10.27 39.60
CA ASP A 16 -56.58 -8.95 39.56
C ASP A 16 -55.82 -7.83 38.79
N ASP A 17 -54.53 -8.01 38.49
CA ASP A 17 -53.71 -7.18 37.60
C ASP A 17 -54.26 -7.04 36.16
N TRP A 18 -54.97 -8.04 35.61
CA TRP A 18 -55.49 -7.95 34.22
C TRP A 18 -56.73 -7.07 34.10
N LYS A 19 -57.56 -6.98 35.16
CA LYS A 19 -58.73 -6.08 35.16
C LYS A 19 -58.27 -4.63 35.14
N LEU A 20 -57.19 -4.33 35.87
CA LEU A 20 -56.52 -3.04 35.81
C LEU A 20 -56.04 -2.72 34.38
N PHE A 21 -55.43 -3.71 33.71
CA PHE A 21 -54.97 -3.57 32.31
C PHE A 21 -56.14 -3.36 31.32
N ALA A 22 -57.23 -4.10 31.45
CA ALA A 22 -58.41 -3.98 30.61
C ALA A 22 -59.17 -2.65 30.81
N ASP A 23 -59.17 -2.11 32.03
CA ASP A 23 -59.75 -0.78 32.35
C ASP A 23 -58.87 0.37 31.82
N LEU A 24 -57.54 0.19 31.75
CA LEU A 24 -56.58 1.17 31.25
C LEU A 24 -56.46 1.19 29.70
N PHE A 25 -56.62 0.04 29.02
CA PHE A 25 -56.38 -0.11 27.57
C PHE A 25 -57.58 -0.69 26.83
N HIS A 26 -58.56 0.15 26.51
CA HIS A 26 -59.84 -0.23 25.89
C HIS A 26 -59.75 -0.63 24.39
N THR A 27 -58.58 -0.51 23.77
CA THR A 27 -58.35 -0.82 22.34
C THR A 27 -57.67 -2.17 22.10
N ILE A 28 -57.09 -2.78 23.13
CA ILE A 28 -56.34 -4.05 23.03
C ILE A 28 -57.22 -5.18 23.59
N GLY A 29 -57.29 -6.28 22.86
CA GLY A 29 -57.89 -7.53 23.31
C GLY A 29 -56.81 -8.51 23.79
N VAL A 30 -57.07 -9.19 24.90
CA VAL A 30 -56.18 -10.20 25.46
C VAL A 30 -56.84 -11.57 25.41
N PHE A 31 -56.05 -12.59 25.08
CA PHE A 31 -56.46 -13.98 25.22
C PHE A 31 -55.36 -14.85 25.82
N THR A 32 -55.77 -15.91 26.51
CA THR A 32 -54.85 -16.82 27.19
C THR A 32 -55.22 -18.25 26.90
N TYR A 33 -54.32 -18.97 26.23
CA TYR A 33 -54.40 -20.41 26.03
C TYR A 33 -53.75 -21.14 27.21
N LYS A 34 -54.50 -22.06 27.82
CA LYS A 34 -54.03 -22.88 28.95
C LYS A 34 -53.89 -24.33 28.52
N ASP A 35 -52.67 -24.86 28.53
CA ASP A 35 -52.40 -26.22 28.05
C ASP A 35 -53.01 -27.29 28.98
N SER A 36 -53.20 -26.97 30.27
CA SER A 36 -53.85 -27.86 31.26
C SER A 36 -55.30 -28.20 30.94
N VAL A 37 -56.03 -27.33 30.24
CA VAL A 37 -57.45 -27.48 29.88
C VAL A 37 -57.69 -27.43 28.37
N GLN A 38 -56.61 -27.35 27.56
CA GLN A 38 -56.65 -27.35 26.10
C GLN A 38 -57.63 -26.33 25.51
N THR A 39 -57.77 -25.18 26.17
CA THR A 39 -58.79 -24.16 25.87
C THR A 39 -58.16 -22.77 25.98
N VAL A 40 -58.50 -21.88 25.06
CA VAL A 40 -58.18 -20.45 25.13
C VAL A 40 -59.36 -19.66 25.67
N PHE A 41 -59.08 -18.67 26.51
CA PHE A 41 -60.06 -17.74 27.06
C PHE A 41 -59.80 -16.34 26.52
N PHE A 42 -60.87 -15.62 26.15
CA PHE A 42 -60.80 -14.28 25.58
C PHE A 42 -61.45 -13.28 26.53
N ASP A 43 -60.85 -12.10 26.66
CA ASP A 43 -61.55 -10.96 27.27
C ASP A 43 -62.62 -10.39 26.32
N ASP A 44 -63.41 -9.42 26.79
CA ASP A 44 -64.51 -8.86 25.99
C ASP A 44 -64.01 -8.09 24.75
N ASN A 45 -62.81 -7.53 24.80
CA ASN A 45 -62.21 -6.83 23.67
C ASN A 45 -61.69 -7.79 22.59
N ALA A 46 -61.03 -8.88 22.97
CA ALA A 46 -60.57 -9.92 22.06
C ALA A 46 -61.76 -10.65 21.43
N GLN A 47 -62.84 -10.89 22.19
CA GLN A 47 -64.10 -11.40 21.64
C GLN A 47 -64.63 -10.48 20.53
N ARG A 48 -64.62 -9.16 20.77
CA ARG A 48 -65.06 -8.17 19.78
C ARG A 48 -64.14 -8.10 18.56
N ILE A 49 -62.82 -7.99 18.77
CA ILE A 49 -61.83 -7.81 17.70
C ILE A 49 -61.76 -9.04 16.80
N LEU A 50 -61.65 -10.23 17.41
CA LEU A 50 -61.50 -11.50 16.70
C LEU A 50 -62.84 -12.11 16.28
N SER A 51 -63.96 -11.55 16.75
CA SER A 51 -65.31 -12.07 16.51
C SER A 51 -65.48 -13.53 16.98
N VAL A 52 -64.99 -13.82 18.19
CA VAL A 52 -64.99 -15.14 18.83
C VAL A 52 -65.81 -15.15 20.12
N GLY A 53 -66.23 -16.33 20.58
CA GLY A 53 -66.88 -16.49 21.88
C GLY A 53 -65.90 -16.41 23.05
N LYS A 54 -66.41 -16.45 24.30
CA LYS A 54 -65.61 -16.36 25.54
C LYS A 54 -64.45 -17.36 25.64
N SER A 55 -64.56 -18.51 24.98
CA SER A 55 -63.52 -19.52 24.95
C SER A 55 -63.59 -20.37 23.68
N LEU A 56 -62.45 -20.88 23.23
CA LEU A 56 -62.37 -21.83 22.11
C LEU A 56 -61.51 -23.05 22.48
N PRO A 57 -61.87 -24.26 22.03
CA PRO A 57 -61.03 -25.45 22.16
C PRO A 57 -59.77 -25.33 21.29
N ARG A 58 -58.70 -26.07 21.64
CA ARG A 58 -57.38 -26.00 20.98
C ARG A 58 -57.42 -26.06 19.47
N GLU A 59 -58.21 -26.95 18.87
CA GLU A 59 -58.28 -27.11 17.41
C GLU A 59 -58.81 -25.84 16.73
N GLU A 60 -59.85 -25.22 17.30
CA GLU A 60 -60.43 -23.98 16.79
C GLU A 60 -59.51 -22.77 17.03
N TYR A 61 -58.80 -22.74 18.16
CA TYR A 61 -57.77 -21.73 18.45
C TYR A 61 -56.61 -21.77 17.44
N GLN A 62 -56.10 -22.96 17.13
CA GLN A 62 -55.04 -23.14 16.15
C GLN A 62 -55.49 -22.76 14.73
N ALA A 63 -56.72 -23.11 14.36
CA ALA A 63 -57.31 -22.71 13.09
C ALA A 63 -57.48 -21.18 12.99
N MET A 64 -57.88 -20.53 14.09
CA MET A 64 -57.98 -19.07 14.19
C MET A 64 -56.62 -18.41 13.99
N LEU A 65 -55.60 -18.77 14.77
CA LEU A 65 -54.25 -18.19 14.63
C LEU A 65 -53.69 -18.36 13.22
N LYS A 66 -53.84 -19.56 12.65
CA LYS A 66 -53.40 -19.83 11.28
C LYS A 66 -54.09 -18.93 10.25
N LYS A 67 -55.34 -18.53 10.49
CA LYS A 67 -56.07 -17.60 9.62
C LYS A 67 -55.64 -16.15 9.83
N LEU A 68 -55.37 -15.73 11.06
CA LEU A 68 -54.91 -14.37 11.37
C LEU A 68 -53.51 -14.10 10.78
N MET A 69 -52.64 -15.12 10.78
CA MET A 69 -51.24 -15.00 10.35
C MET A 69 -51.00 -15.29 8.85
N GLN A 70 -52.04 -15.24 7.99
CA GLN A 70 -51.93 -15.58 6.56
C GLN A 70 -51.21 -14.54 5.70
N GLU A 71 -51.46 -13.25 5.94
CA GLU A 71 -50.87 -12.14 5.19
C GLU A 71 -50.09 -11.21 6.15
N PRO A 72 -48.82 -11.50 6.47
CA PRO A 72 -47.97 -10.57 7.21
C PRO A 72 -47.64 -9.34 6.36
N VAL A 73 -47.50 -8.17 7.00
CA VAL A 73 -47.07 -6.93 6.34
C VAL A 73 -45.54 -6.92 6.25
N GLU A 74 -44.99 -6.71 5.05
CA GLU A 74 -43.53 -6.64 4.85
C GLU A 74 -42.90 -5.53 5.69
N ASN A 75 -41.74 -5.82 6.30
CA ASN A 75 -40.94 -4.93 7.17
C ASN A 75 -41.55 -4.51 8.52
N GLU A 76 -42.74 -5.01 8.89
CA GLU A 76 -43.40 -4.72 10.18
C GLU A 76 -43.59 -6.00 11.00
N GLN A 77 -42.88 -6.13 12.14
CA GLN A 77 -43.03 -7.31 12.99
C GLN A 77 -44.41 -7.35 13.64
N SER A 78 -45.04 -8.53 13.63
CA SER A 78 -46.31 -8.81 14.32
C SER A 78 -47.54 -8.10 13.76
N LEU A 79 -47.49 -7.57 12.53
CA LEU A 79 -48.63 -6.93 11.86
C LEU A 79 -49.19 -7.80 10.71
N TYR A 80 -50.51 -7.97 10.68
CA TYR A 80 -51.19 -8.87 9.74
C TYR A 80 -52.43 -8.23 9.10
N LEU A 81 -52.64 -8.49 7.81
CA LEU A 81 -53.82 -8.07 7.07
C LEU A 81 -54.85 -9.20 7.03
N ILE A 82 -56.09 -8.88 7.40
CA ILE A 82 -57.22 -9.81 7.33
C ILE A 82 -58.25 -9.29 6.34
N ARG A 83 -58.66 -10.17 5.44
CA ARG A 83 -59.69 -9.90 4.43
C ARG A 83 -60.98 -10.63 4.80
N THR A 84 -62.04 -9.87 5.05
CA THR A 84 -63.38 -10.42 5.32
C THR A 84 -64.34 -9.86 4.28
N GLY A 85 -64.53 -10.59 3.17
CA GLY A 85 -65.30 -10.09 2.04
C GLY A 85 -64.62 -8.91 1.34
N ALA A 86 -65.28 -7.75 1.32
CA ALA A 86 -64.75 -6.51 0.74
C ALA A 86 -64.01 -5.62 1.77
N GLU A 87 -64.07 -5.94 3.06
CA GLU A 87 -63.41 -5.16 4.12
C GLU A 87 -62.01 -5.68 4.43
N LYS A 88 -61.07 -4.74 4.58
CA LYS A 88 -59.68 -4.97 5.01
C LYS A 88 -59.53 -4.52 6.46
N ARG A 89 -58.99 -5.39 7.31
CA ARG A 89 -58.68 -5.09 8.72
C ARG A 89 -57.22 -5.38 9.00
N TRP A 90 -56.52 -4.48 9.68
CA TRP A 90 -55.13 -4.66 10.09
C TRP A 90 -55.08 -4.97 11.57
N LEU A 91 -54.50 -6.12 11.92
CA LEU A 91 -54.35 -6.56 13.29
C LEU A 91 -52.88 -6.69 13.67
N LYS A 92 -52.51 -6.07 14.79
CA LYS A 92 -51.22 -6.31 15.44
C LYS A 92 -51.42 -7.45 16.45
N LEU A 93 -50.62 -8.50 16.33
CA LEU A 93 -50.75 -9.74 17.12
C LEU A 93 -49.41 -10.12 17.74
N HIS A 94 -49.32 -10.02 19.07
CA HIS A 94 -48.17 -10.47 19.84
C HIS A 94 -48.52 -11.73 20.63
N LEU A 95 -47.67 -12.76 20.54
CA LEU A 95 -47.82 -14.01 21.27
C LEU A 95 -46.59 -14.22 22.15
N THR A 96 -46.83 -14.42 23.44
CA THR A 96 -45.79 -14.73 24.42
C THR A 96 -46.11 -16.04 25.11
N ARG A 97 -45.17 -16.98 25.09
CA ARG A 97 -45.34 -18.30 25.72
C ARG A 97 -44.61 -18.33 27.06
N ARG A 98 -45.29 -18.77 28.12
CA ARG A 98 -44.73 -19.01 29.45
C ARG A 98 -45.11 -20.41 29.91
N SER A 99 -44.13 -21.30 30.04
CA SER A 99 -44.26 -22.67 30.59
C SER A 99 -45.43 -23.50 30.04
N ASP A 100 -46.63 -23.31 30.58
CA ASP A 100 -47.89 -24.05 30.41
C ASP A 100 -49.06 -23.19 29.90
N GLU A 101 -48.81 -21.90 29.64
CA GLU A 101 -49.78 -20.94 29.12
C GLU A 101 -49.18 -20.09 27.97
N GLU A 102 -50.02 -19.71 27.01
CA GLU A 102 -49.67 -18.79 25.93
C GLU A 102 -50.60 -17.59 26.01
N ILE A 103 -50.03 -16.40 26.13
CA ILE A 103 -50.77 -15.15 26.23
C ILE A 103 -50.64 -14.42 24.90
N GLY A 104 -51.77 -14.07 24.31
CA GLY A 104 -51.84 -13.28 23.09
C GLY A 104 -52.47 -11.92 23.33
N PHE A 105 -51.89 -10.92 22.69
CA PHE A 105 -52.42 -9.55 22.62
C PHE A 105 -52.79 -9.27 21.17
N VAL A 106 -54.00 -8.78 20.96
CA VAL A 106 -54.50 -8.39 19.64
C VAL A 106 -55.05 -6.97 19.66
N GLU A 107 -54.58 -6.14 18.74
CA GLU A 107 -55.10 -4.78 18.55
C GLU A 107 -55.57 -4.63 17.11
N GLU A 108 -56.77 -4.05 16.92
CA GLU A 108 -57.20 -3.63 15.59
C GLU A 108 -56.72 -2.22 15.30
N ILE A 109 -55.78 -2.11 14.36
CA ILE A 109 -55.19 -0.84 13.94
C ILE A 109 -55.70 -0.37 12.57
N THR A 110 -56.81 -0.93 12.07
CA THR A 110 -57.42 -0.61 10.77
C THR A 110 -57.59 0.91 10.55
N ARG A 111 -58.04 1.67 11.57
CA ARG A 111 -58.15 3.14 11.47
C ARG A 111 -56.79 3.83 11.39
N ARG A 112 -55.82 3.41 12.20
CA ARG A 112 -54.43 3.91 12.16
C ARG A 112 -53.80 3.65 10.80
N VAL A 113 -53.88 2.42 10.27
CA VAL A 113 -53.28 2.05 8.96
C VAL A 113 -54.03 2.66 7.77
N SER A 114 -55.35 2.82 7.85
CA SER A 114 -56.14 3.50 6.81
C SER A 114 -55.92 5.02 6.79
N GLN A 115 -55.52 5.61 7.92
CA GLN A 115 -55.09 7.02 8.03
C GLN A 115 -53.60 7.20 7.68
N GLN A 116 -52.77 6.17 7.89
CA GLN A 116 -51.33 6.17 7.59
C GLN A 116 -51.01 6.39 6.09
N ASN A 117 -51.91 6.06 5.15
CA ASN A 117 -51.64 6.26 3.72
C ASN A 117 -51.91 7.68 3.17
N ALA A 118 -52.34 8.64 4.01
CA ALA A 118 -52.56 10.02 3.58
C ALA A 118 -51.91 11.09 4.49
N ASP A 119 -51.72 10.81 5.80
CA ASP A 119 -51.34 11.84 6.79
C ASP A 119 -49.93 11.69 7.42
N LEU A 120 -49.15 10.65 7.06
CA LEU A 120 -47.86 10.30 7.72
C LEU A 120 -46.66 11.24 7.45
N GLN A 121 -46.83 12.38 6.79
CA GLN A 121 -45.72 13.36 6.66
C GLN A 121 -45.88 14.62 7.51
N GLU A 122 -46.91 14.68 8.37
CA GLU A 122 -47.20 15.90 9.12
C GLU A 122 -46.74 15.90 10.58
N TYR A 123 -46.54 14.75 11.22
CA TYR A 123 -46.23 14.64 12.66
C TYR A 123 -45.09 13.66 12.94
N ASP A 124 -44.31 13.94 13.99
CA ASP A 124 -43.18 13.12 14.46
C ASP A 124 -43.68 11.95 15.32
N GLU A 125 -43.12 10.77 15.11
CA GLU A 125 -43.61 9.52 15.72
C GLU A 125 -43.28 9.40 17.21
N VAL A 126 -42.21 10.04 17.68
CA VAL A 126 -41.75 9.98 19.07
C VAL A 126 -42.47 11.01 19.94
N THR A 127 -42.66 12.22 19.41
CA THR A 127 -43.19 13.36 20.17
C THR A 127 -44.67 13.64 19.94
N GLY A 128 -45.25 13.15 18.84
CA GLY A 128 -46.61 13.49 18.41
C GLY A 128 -46.80 14.95 17.98
N MET A 129 -45.73 15.73 17.88
CA MET A 129 -45.76 17.13 17.42
C MET A 129 -45.65 17.23 15.89
N MET A 130 -45.94 18.40 15.32
CA MET A 130 -45.81 18.58 13.86
C MET A 130 -44.35 18.47 13.43
N LEU A 131 -44.12 17.88 12.26
CA LEU A 131 -42.85 18.02 11.56
C LEU A 131 -42.75 19.42 10.94
N VAL A 132 -41.52 19.93 10.82
CA VAL A 132 -41.23 21.26 10.23
C VAL A 132 -41.95 21.52 8.89
N PRO A 133 -42.09 20.56 7.95
CA PRO A 133 -42.83 20.79 6.70
C PRO A 133 -44.32 21.10 6.90
N ALA A 134 -45.01 20.40 7.81
CA ALA A 134 -46.44 20.62 8.09
C ALA A 134 -46.67 21.92 8.87
N PHE A 135 -45.80 22.19 9.84
CA PHE A 135 -45.77 23.48 10.53
C PHE A 135 -45.60 24.63 9.53
N SER A 136 -44.61 24.53 8.63
CA SER A 136 -44.34 25.56 7.62
C SER A 136 -45.54 25.83 6.71
N ARG A 137 -46.25 24.78 6.25
CA ARG A 137 -47.49 24.93 5.46
C ARG A 137 -48.57 25.66 6.25
N THR A 138 -48.73 25.35 7.53
CA THR A 138 -49.73 25.97 8.40
C THR A 138 -49.41 27.45 8.66
N ILE A 139 -48.15 27.78 8.96
CA ILE A 139 -47.72 29.17 9.14
C ILE A 139 -47.87 29.98 7.85
N GLN A 140 -47.48 29.43 6.70
CA GLN A 140 -47.61 30.11 5.40
C GLN A 140 -49.07 30.49 5.07
N ARG A 141 -50.04 29.62 5.39
CA ARG A 141 -51.47 29.96 5.24
C ARG A 141 -51.86 31.15 6.14
N LYS A 142 -51.43 31.14 7.40
CA LYS A 142 -51.69 32.25 8.34
C LYS A 142 -51.01 33.56 7.94
N MET A 143 -49.82 33.49 7.32
CA MET A 143 -49.14 34.65 6.75
C MET A 143 -49.94 35.27 5.59
N GLN A 144 -50.57 34.45 4.74
CA GLN A 144 -51.43 34.93 3.64
C GLN A 144 -52.68 35.65 4.17
N ASP A 145 -53.21 35.23 5.33
CA ASP A 145 -54.33 35.88 6.00
C ASP A 145 -53.96 37.24 6.64
N GLY A 146 -52.66 37.62 6.63
CA GLY A 146 -52.17 38.90 7.16
C GLY A 146 -52.26 39.03 8.68
N VAL A 147 -52.41 37.93 9.40
CA VAL A 147 -52.53 37.93 10.86
C VAL A 147 -51.14 38.09 11.49
N PRO A 148 -50.89 39.11 12.33
CA PRO A 148 -49.63 39.21 13.08
C PRO A 148 -49.48 38.04 14.04
N PHE A 149 -48.28 37.45 14.08
CA PHE A 149 -47.94 36.36 14.99
C PHE A 149 -46.47 36.43 15.40
N ARG A 150 -46.11 35.68 16.44
CA ARG A 150 -44.72 35.53 16.89
C ARG A 150 -44.28 34.09 16.70
N ILE A 151 -43.02 33.89 16.34
CA ILE A 151 -42.41 32.56 16.26
C ILE A 151 -41.20 32.52 17.20
N ALA A 152 -41.06 31.40 17.91
CA ALA A 152 -39.92 31.12 18.76
C ALA A 152 -39.17 29.89 18.24
N ALA A 153 -37.84 29.99 18.14
CA ALA A 153 -36.96 28.83 18.10
C ALA A 153 -36.60 28.49 19.55
N VAL A 154 -36.80 27.25 19.96
CA VAL A 154 -36.68 26.80 21.34
C VAL A 154 -35.66 25.68 21.42
N HIS A 155 -34.71 25.78 22.34
CA HIS A 155 -33.71 24.77 22.64
C HIS A 155 -33.81 24.31 24.10
N ILE A 156 -33.74 23.01 24.33
CA ILE A 156 -33.78 22.42 25.66
C ILE A 156 -32.39 21.91 26.06
N SER A 157 -31.77 22.59 27.02
CA SER A 157 -30.43 22.25 27.50
C SER A 157 -30.48 21.17 28.59
N GLY A 158 -29.46 20.31 28.62
CA GLY A 158 -29.31 19.23 29.60
C GLY A 158 -29.96 17.90 29.21
N LEU A 159 -30.65 17.84 28.06
CA LEU A 159 -31.31 16.63 27.56
C LEU A 159 -30.31 15.55 27.12
N ASP A 160 -29.16 15.98 26.59
CA ASP A 160 -27.97 15.17 26.27
C ASP A 160 -27.40 14.49 27.52
N LYS A 161 -27.22 15.26 28.59
CA LYS A 161 -26.66 14.75 29.85
C LYS A 161 -27.54 13.68 30.47
N VAL A 162 -28.86 13.77 30.33
CA VAL A 162 -29.78 12.76 30.85
C VAL A 162 -29.79 11.51 29.95
N ALA A 163 -29.69 11.69 28.63
CA ALA A 163 -29.63 10.57 27.69
C ALA A 163 -28.37 9.70 27.92
N ASP A 164 -27.23 10.30 28.27
CA ASP A 164 -25.95 9.60 28.51
C ASP A 164 -26.00 8.57 29.67
N PHE A 165 -26.93 8.69 30.63
CA PHE A 165 -27.01 7.80 31.80
C PHE A 165 -27.77 6.50 31.58
N SER A 166 -28.39 6.29 30.41
CA SER A 166 -29.41 5.23 30.25
C SER A 166 -29.19 4.34 29.02
N VAL A 167 -29.53 3.06 29.18
CA VAL A 167 -29.38 1.98 28.20
C VAL A 167 -30.16 2.29 26.91
N SER A 168 -29.64 1.82 25.77
CA SER A 168 -30.18 1.99 24.40
C SER A 168 -31.71 2.21 24.32
N GLY A 169 -32.13 3.38 23.85
CA GLY A 169 -33.55 3.76 23.67
C GLY A 169 -33.99 5.00 24.47
N SER A 170 -33.15 5.48 25.38
CA SER A 170 -33.43 6.54 26.34
C SER A 170 -33.54 7.97 25.81
N SER A 171 -32.87 8.29 24.70
CA SER A 171 -33.01 9.60 24.05
C SER A 171 -34.48 9.85 23.68
N ASN A 172 -35.13 8.89 23.03
CA ASN A 172 -36.53 9.00 22.65
C ASN A 172 -37.46 9.22 23.85
N TYR A 173 -37.19 8.60 25.01
CA TYR A 173 -37.98 8.81 26.23
C TYR A 173 -37.81 10.22 26.80
N CYS A 174 -36.59 10.75 26.81
CA CYS A 174 -36.30 12.12 27.24
C CYS A 174 -37.04 13.12 26.35
N MET A 175 -36.96 12.94 25.03
CA MET A 175 -37.60 13.81 24.06
C MET A 175 -39.13 13.73 24.14
N ALA A 176 -39.70 12.53 24.26
CA ALA A 176 -41.14 12.32 24.40
C ALA A 176 -41.69 12.98 25.68
N SER A 177 -40.99 12.84 26.81
CA SER A 177 -41.39 13.44 28.10
C SER A 177 -41.43 14.97 28.02
N VAL A 178 -40.41 15.59 27.42
CA VAL A 178 -40.35 17.04 27.23
C VAL A 178 -41.41 17.50 26.23
N ALA A 179 -41.62 16.76 25.13
CA ALA A 179 -42.66 17.05 24.17
C ALA A 179 -44.06 16.97 24.79
N GLU A 180 -44.33 16.00 25.66
CA GLU A 180 -45.60 15.90 26.37
C GLU A 180 -45.84 17.13 27.26
N VAL A 181 -44.82 17.57 28.00
CA VAL A 181 -44.89 18.77 28.85
C VAL A 181 -45.16 20.02 28.02
N LEU A 182 -44.43 20.21 26.90
CA LEU A 182 -44.65 21.32 25.98
C LEU A 182 -46.01 21.24 25.28
N GLY A 183 -46.47 20.02 24.96
CA GLY A 183 -47.75 19.75 24.33
C GLY A 183 -48.96 20.20 25.15
N ARG A 184 -48.83 20.33 26.49
CA ARG A 184 -49.88 20.90 27.36
C ARG A 184 -50.20 22.36 27.06
N PHE A 185 -49.29 23.06 26.39
CA PHE A 185 -49.49 24.44 25.96
C PHE A 185 -50.01 24.55 24.52
N ALA A 186 -50.10 23.45 23.78
CA ALA A 186 -50.57 23.44 22.41
C ALA A 186 -52.09 23.72 22.32
N GLY A 187 -52.51 24.48 21.31
CA GLY A 187 -53.91 24.80 21.07
C GLY A 187 -54.10 25.63 19.80
N GLU A 188 -55.29 26.18 19.57
CA GLU A 188 -55.56 26.98 18.36
C GLU A 188 -54.67 28.23 18.22
N GLN A 189 -54.19 28.76 19.35
CA GLN A 189 -53.33 29.95 19.40
C GLN A 189 -51.83 29.62 19.51
N VAL A 190 -51.45 28.38 19.83
CA VAL A 190 -50.05 27.98 20.04
C VAL A 190 -49.80 26.67 19.31
N LEU A 191 -48.96 26.71 18.28
CA LEU A 191 -48.58 25.52 17.51
C LEU A 191 -47.12 25.19 17.75
N PHE A 192 -46.82 23.89 17.84
CA PHE A 192 -45.49 23.35 18.05
C PHE A 192 -45.05 22.53 16.85
N ALA A 193 -43.75 22.55 16.58
CA ALA A 193 -43.08 21.64 15.67
C ALA A 193 -41.76 21.16 16.23
N VAL A 194 -41.40 19.92 15.92
CA VAL A 194 -40.10 19.35 16.27
C VAL A 194 -39.13 19.59 15.12
N LYS A 195 -37.99 20.20 15.45
CA LYS A 195 -36.87 20.42 14.52
C LYS A 195 -35.82 19.33 14.69
N GLY A 196 -35.56 18.90 15.93
CA GLY A 196 -34.58 17.87 16.26
C GLY A 196 -34.65 17.49 17.73
N PHE A 197 -33.64 16.73 18.21
CA PHE A 197 -33.65 16.12 19.54
C PHE A 197 -33.87 17.10 20.71
N GLN A 198 -33.29 18.29 20.62
CA GLN A 198 -33.37 19.35 21.65
C GLN A 198 -34.09 20.61 21.15
N ASP A 199 -34.50 20.63 19.87
CA ASP A 199 -34.90 21.85 19.19
C ASP A 199 -36.36 21.78 18.70
N PHE A 200 -37.10 22.84 19.00
CA PHE A 200 -38.52 22.99 18.68
C PHE A 200 -38.79 24.36 18.07
N TYR A 201 -39.82 24.45 17.23
CA TYR A 201 -40.42 25.73 16.84
C TYR A 201 -41.78 25.90 17.49
N VAL A 202 -42.08 27.12 17.94
CA VAL A 202 -43.38 27.46 18.54
C VAL A 202 -43.91 28.72 17.89
N SER A 203 -45.16 28.72 17.43
CA SER A 203 -45.82 29.93 16.92
C SER A 203 -46.98 30.36 17.80
N PHE A 204 -47.11 31.65 18.05
CA PHE A 204 -48.13 32.25 18.91
C PHE A 204 -49.01 33.21 18.11
N PHE A 205 -50.32 32.95 18.06
CA PHE A 205 -51.31 33.73 17.32
C PHE A 205 -52.22 34.53 18.25
N GLY A 206 -52.50 35.79 17.90
CA GLY A 206 -53.45 36.63 18.64
C GLY A 206 -53.01 36.98 20.07
N MET A 207 -51.72 36.80 20.38
CA MET A 207 -51.13 37.11 21.68
C MET A 207 -50.20 38.32 21.56
N ASP A 208 -50.23 39.21 22.55
CA ASP A 208 -49.25 40.30 22.67
C ASP A 208 -47.89 39.77 23.18
N GLU A 209 -46.86 40.62 23.09
CA GLU A 209 -45.49 40.27 23.45
C GLU A 209 -45.35 39.78 24.91
N LYS A 210 -45.99 40.49 25.85
CA LYS A 210 -45.96 40.16 27.28
C LYS A 210 -46.60 38.81 27.57
N THR A 211 -47.69 38.48 26.86
CA THR A 211 -48.38 37.20 26.98
C THR A 211 -47.51 36.05 26.45
N VAL A 212 -46.83 36.26 25.32
CA VAL A 212 -45.90 35.26 24.75
C VAL A 212 -44.71 35.01 25.66
N GLU A 213 -44.09 36.06 26.20
CA GLU A 213 -43.00 35.89 27.18
C GLU A 213 -43.46 35.14 28.43
N ALA A 214 -44.65 35.45 28.95
CA ALA A 214 -45.21 34.76 30.11
C ALA A 214 -45.45 33.27 29.81
N GLN A 215 -45.96 32.95 28.62
CA GLN A 215 -46.14 31.56 28.16
C GLN A 215 -44.80 30.82 28.06
N LEU A 216 -43.78 31.41 27.44
CA LEU A 216 -42.45 30.80 27.36
C LEU A 216 -41.80 30.61 28.73
N ARG A 217 -42.00 31.54 29.68
CA ARG A 217 -41.55 31.37 31.07
C ARG A 217 -42.28 30.22 31.77
N HIS A 218 -43.58 30.05 31.52
CA HIS A 218 -44.32 28.89 32.05
C HIS A 218 -43.87 27.57 31.43
N MET A 219 -43.62 27.54 30.11
CA MET A 219 -43.05 26.38 29.44
C MET A 219 -41.69 26.02 30.04
N ARG A 220 -40.82 27.01 30.25
CA ARG A 220 -39.52 26.83 30.90
C ARG A 220 -39.64 26.23 32.29
N THR A 221 -40.53 26.75 33.15
CA THR A 221 -40.78 26.17 34.48
C THR A 221 -41.25 24.72 34.37
N ALA A 222 -42.17 24.44 33.43
CA ALA A 222 -42.69 23.09 33.24
C ALA A 222 -41.61 22.11 32.75
N VAL A 223 -40.69 22.56 31.88
CA VAL A 223 -39.54 21.78 31.43
C VAL A 223 -38.56 21.52 32.58
N ALA A 224 -38.27 22.53 33.41
CA ALA A 224 -37.40 22.38 34.57
C ALA A 224 -37.97 21.42 35.63
N GLU A 225 -39.29 21.29 35.71
CA GLU A 225 -40.01 20.34 36.58
C GLU A 225 -40.38 19.03 35.87
N CYS A 226 -39.91 18.81 34.63
CA CYS A 226 -40.23 17.62 33.85
C CYS A 226 -39.60 16.38 34.48
N ILE A 227 -40.43 15.35 34.69
CA ILE A 227 -40.00 14.03 35.13
C ILE A 227 -39.87 13.16 33.88
N ILE A 228 -38.66 12.64 33.64
CA ILE A 228 -38.42 11.73 32.53
C ILE A 228 -38.84 10.31 32.95
N SER A 229 -39.74 9.72 32.17
CA SER A 229 -40.26 8.37 32.40
C SER A 229 -39.96 7.44 31.23
N ASP A 230 -39.81 6.15 31.51
CA ASP A 230 -39.71 5.10 30.47
C ASP A 230 -41.09 4.71 29.88
N ASP A 231 -41.09 3.74 28.95
CA ASP A 231 -42.30 3.18 28.29
C ASP A 231 -43.37 2.64 29.26
N PHE A 232 -43.04 2.45 30.54
CA PHE A 232 -43.93 1.95 31.57
C PHE A 232 -44.39 3.06 32.54
N GLY A 233 -44.02 4.31 32.29
CA GLY A 233 -44.33 5.46 33.14
C GLY A 233 -43.54 5.47 34.44
N GLN A 234 -42.47 4.68 34.55
CA GLN A 234 -41.61 4.66 35.72
C GLN A 234 -40.60 5.81 35.61
N ALA A 235 -40.54 6.67 36.63
CA ALA A 235 -39.58 7.77 36.69
C ALA A 235 -38.15 7.22 36.69
N ILE A 236 -37.31 7.73 35.79
CA ILE A 236 -35.89 7.39 35.73
C ILE A 236 -35.18 8.19 36.83
N GLU A 237 -34.61 7.51 37.82
CA GLU A 237 -33.81 8.16 38.88
C GLU A 237 -32.52 8.73 38.28
N THR A 238 -32.49 10.03 38.02
CA THR A 238 -31.28 10.75 37.63
C THR A 238 -30.61 11.34 38.86
N ASP A 239 -29.35 10.97 39.13
CA ASP A 239 -28.58 11.41 40.32
C ASP A 239 -28.18 12.91 40.27
N THR A 240 -28.50 13.62 39.19
CA THR A 240 -28.18 15.04 39.03
C THR A 240 -29.43 15.90 39.11
N SER A 241 -29.61 16.56 40.26
CA SER A 241 -30.50 17.72 40.41
C SER A 241 -29.95 18.96 39.68
N ASN A 242 -29.71 18.87 38.37
CA ASN A 242 -29.46 20.03 37.51
C ASN A 242 -30.43 20.00 36.32
N SER A 243 -31.29 21.02 36.35
CA SER A 243 -32.52 21.23 35.60
C SER A 243 -32.34 21.20 34.09
N LEU A 244 -33.22 20.45 33.41
CA LEU A 244 -33.56 20.78 32.03
C LEU A 244 -33.94 22.27 31.99
N ASP A 245 -33.40 23.02 31.04
CA ASP A 245 -33.74 24.43 30.88
C ASP A 245 -34.18 24.73 29.46
N LEU A 246 -35.11 25.69 29.33
CA LEU A 246 -35.66 26.11 28.06
C LEU A 246 -35.09 27.48 27.69
N HIS A 247 -34.44 27.52 26.53
CA HIS A 247 -33.97 28.75 25.90
C HIS A 247 -34.82 29.03 24.66
N ALA A 248 -35.17 30.30 24.43
CA ALA A 248 -36.02 30.68 23.31
C ALA A 248 -35.55 31.98 22.63
N GLY A 249 -35.46 31.95 21.31
CA GLY A 249 -35.28 33.13 20.47
C GLY A 249 -36.57 33.49 19.76
N LEU A 250 -37.04 34.73 19.91
CA LEU A 250 -38.33 35.22 19.39
C LEU A 250 -38.15 36.11 18.15
N ALA A 251 -39.03 35.94 17.17
CA ALA A 251 -39.19 36.84 16.03
C ALA A 251 -40.68 37.15 15.77
N VAL A 252 -40.96 38.32 15.19
CA VAL A 252 -42.30 38.90 15.03
C VAL A 252 -42.63 39.06 13.55
N PHE A 253 -43.75 38.49 13.11
CA PHE A 253 -44.30 38.74 11.78
C PHE A 253 -45.30 39.90 11.81
N PRO A 254 -45.25 40.86 10.86
CA PRO A 254 -44.29 40.99 9.75
C PRO A 254 -43.07 41.89 10.06
N GLU A 255 -42.88 42.30 11.31
CA GLU A 255 -41.90 43.33 11.71
C GLU A 255 -40.44 42.92 11.43
N ASP A 256 -40.07 41.69 11.76
CA ASP A 256 -38.70 41.18 11.61
C ASP A 256 -38.44 40.57 10.23
N SER A 257 -39.46 39.98 9.60
CA SER A 257 -39.41 39.49 8.23
C SER A 257 -40.80 39.27 7.63
N ASP A 258 -40.91 39.45 6.31
CA ASP A 258 -42.11 39.18 5.51
C ASP A 258 -42.18 37.75 4.96
N SER A 259 -41.15 36.93 5.19
CA SER A 259 -41.05 35.55 4.72
C SER A 259 -40.87 34.58 5.88
N LEU A 260 -41.48 33.39 5.79
CA LEU A 260 -41.33 32.36 6.83
C LEU A 260 -39.86 32.00 7.06
N ARG A 261 -39.08 31.88 5.97
CA ARG A 261 -37.66 31.56 6.05
C ARG A 261 -36.90 32.64 6.82
N GLY A 262 -37.15 33.91 6.52
CA GLY A 262 -36.51 35.01 7.24
C GLY A 262 -36.91 35.05 8.72
N LEU A 263 -38.17 34.83 9.05
CA LEU A 263 -38.63 34.75 10.45
C LEU A 263 -37.96 33.63 11.24
N ILE A 264 -37.84 32.44 10.65
CA ILE A 264 -37.13 31.32 11.28
C ILE A 264 -35.66 31.69 11.51
N THR A 265 -34.99 32.28 10.52
CA THR A 265 -33.61 32.76 10.68
C THR A 265 -33.47 33.80 11.79
N CYS A 266 -34.42 34.73 11.91
CA CYS A 266 -34.44 35.72 13.01
C CYS A 266 -34.58 35.04 14.37
N ALA A 267 -35.54 34.11 14.51
CA ALA A 267 -35.79 33.40 15.76
C ALA A 267 -34.60 32.52 16.16
N GLU A 268 -33.97 31.83 15.20
CA GLU A 268 -32.78 31.01 15.44
C GLU A 268 -31.55 31.84 15.80
N PHE A 269 -31.37 33.01 15.19
CA PHE A 269 -30.30 33.92 15.60
C PHE A 269 -30.50 34.40 17.04
N ALA A 270 -31.73 34.79 17.41
CA ALA A 270 -32.04 35.18 18.78
C ALA A 270 -31.79 34.02 19.76
N LEU A 271 -32.06 32.78 19.36
CA LEU A 271 -31.76 31.59 20.15
C LEU A 271 -30.25 31.39 20.31
N PHE A 272 -29.48 31.53 19.23
CA PHE A 272 -28.01 31.51 19.27
C PHE A 272 -27.46 32.52 20.28
N GLU A 273 -28.07 33.72 20.38
CA GLU A 273 -27.67 34.71 21.37
C GLU A 273 -27.94 34.26 22.81
N THR A 274 -29.03 33.54 23.08
CA THR A 274 -29.31 32.99 24.42
C THR A 274 -28.26 31.97 24.85
N GLN A 275 -27.76 31.16 23.91
CA GLN A 275 -26.76 30.12 24.19
C GLN A 275 -25.37 30.71 24.45
N HIS A 276 -25.10 31.90 23.89
CA HIS A 276 -23.83 32.63 24.03
C HIS A 276 -23.90 33.79 25.04
N SER A 277 -25.04 34.01 25.71
CA SER A 277 -25.27 35.07 26.70
C SER A 277 -25.89 34.49 27.97
N SER A 278 -25.16 34.53 29.08
CA SER A 278 -25.58 33.93 30.36
C SER A 278 -26.67 34.69 31.11
N GLN A 279 -27.28 35.73 30.52
CA GLN A 279 -28.15 36.67 31.25
C GLN A 279 -29.64 36.49 31.00
N ASN A 280 -30.07 36.01 29.83
CA ASN A 280 -31.48 35.92 29.51
C ASN A 280 -31.82 34.66 28.68
N PRO A 281 -32.64 33.72 29.20
CA PRO A 281 -33.04 32.51 28.48
C PRO A 281 -34.07 32.76 27.38
N ILE A 282 -34.69 33.94 27.33
CA ILE A 282 -35.64 34.33 26.28
C ILE A 282 -35.18 35.64 25.67
N VAL A 283 -34.75 35.64 24.41
CA VAL A 283 -34.22 36.81 23.69
C VAL A 283 -35.09 37.11 22.49
N HIS A 284 -35.35 38.39 22.24
CA HIS A 284 -36.02 38.86 21.02
C HIS A 284 -34.98 39.18 19.96
N PHE A 285 -35.33 38.93 18.71
CA PHE A 285 -34.50 39.29 17.58
C PHE A 285 -34.18 40.78 17.56
N SER A 286 -32.91 41.09 17.32
CA SER A 286 -32.38 42.43 17.19
C SER A 286 -31.57 42.50 15.90
N LEU A 287 -32.02 43.30 14.92
CA LEU A 287 -31.29 43.48 13.67
C LEU A 287 -29.86 44.03 13.91
N THR A 288 -29.68 44.84 14.95
CA THR A 288 -28.39 45.42 15.32
C THR A 288 -27.41 44.35 15.81
N ASP A 289 -27.88 43.40 16.62
CA ASP A 289 -27.05 42.29 17.09
C ASP A 289 -26.81 41.26 16.00
N PHE A 290 -27.81 41.02 15.14
CA PHE A 290 -27.66 40.20 13.94
C PHE A 290 -26.53 40.72 13.05
N ASP A 291 -26.54 42.01 12.70
CA ASP A 291 -25.49 42.58 11.86
C ASP A 291 -24.09 42.49 12.49
N ARG A 292 -24.01 42.51 13.83
CA ARG A 292 -22.76 42.41 14.59
C ARG A 292 -22.20 40.99 14.68
N LYS A 293 -23.06 39.97 14.82
CA LYS A 293 -22.66 38.57 15.08
C LYS A 293 -23.00 37.59 13.95
N LYS A 294 -23.53 38.07 12.81
CA LYS A 294 -23.93 37.21 11.68
C LYS A 294 -22.85 36.23 11.21
N ASP A 295 -21.57 36.59 11.30
CA ASP A 295 -20.48 35.74 10.81
C ASP A 295 -20.23 34.58 11.79
N GLU A 296 -20.26 34.83 13.11
CA GLU A 296 -20.20 33.79 14.15
C GLU A 296 -21.40 32.83 14.05
N TYR A 297 -22.61 33.39 13.87
CA TYR A 297 -23.82 32.59 13.68
C TYR A 297 -23.74 31.73 12.41
N ARG A 298 -23.24 32.28 11.30
CA ARG A 298 -23.04 31.52 10.06
C ARG A 298 -22.02 30.39 10.22
N GLU A 299 -20.93 30.65 10.94
CA GLU A 299 -19.90 29.64 11.22
C GLU A 299 -20.50 28.45 11.98
N GLU A 300 -21.30 28.71 13.01
CA GLU A 300 -21.98 27.67 13.80
C GLU A 300 -23.00 26.87 12.97
N GLN A 301 -23.82 27.54 12.17
CA GLN A 301 -24.77 26.85 11.28
C GLN A 301 -24.04 25.90 10.33
N LEU A 302 -22.93 26.35 9.74
CA LEU A 302 -22.13 25.58 8.80
C LEU A 302 -21.41 24.40 9.47
N PHE A 303 -20.95 24.58 10.71
CA PHE A 303 -20.38 23.51 11.54
C PHE A 303 -21.43 22.45 11.85
N ASN A 304 -22.59 22.85 12.38
CA ASN A 304 -23.69 21.94 12.70
C ASN A 304 -24.19 21.21 11.46
N GLU A 305 -24.28 21.88 10.31
CA GLU A 305 -24.61 21.24 9.04
C GLU A 305 -23.56 20.19 8.64
N THR A 306 -22.27 20.50 8.80
CA THR A 306 -21.16 19.60 8.46
C THR A 306 -21.22 18.30 9.27
N ILE A 307 -21.48 18.40 10.58
CA ILE A 307 -21.57 17.24 11.48
C ILE A 307 -22.87 16.47 11.26
N ASN A 308 -24.02 17.16 11.35
CA ASN A 308 -25.34 16.49 11.31
C ASN A 308 -25.65 15.83 9.97
N GLN A 309 -25.14 16.38 8.86
CA GLN A 309 -25.32 15.78 7.53
C GLN A 309 -24.14 14.88 7.12
N ASN A 310 -23.19 14.61 8.03
CA ASN A 310 -22.00 13.83 7.77
C ASN A 310 -21.26 14.25 6.49
N LYS A 311 -20.93 15.54 6.38
CA LYS A 311 -20.16 16.10 5.23
C LYS A 311 -18.64 16.02 5.43
N LEU A 312 -18.19 15.15 6.34
CA LEU A 312 -16.77 14.88 6.52
C LEU A 312 -16.29 13.98 5.37
N THR A 313 -15.17 14.37 4.77
CA THR A 313 -14.48 13.60 3.72
C THR A 313 -13.06 13.28 4.16
N TYR A 314 -12.35 12.44 3.42
CA TYR A 314 -11.01 12.00 3.80
C TYR A 314 -10.07 12.03 2.59
N HIS A 315 -8.86 12.50 2.82
CA HIS A 315 -7.72 12.25 1.92
C HIS A 315 -6.85 11.16 2.54
N PHE A 316 -6.21 10.37 1.70
CA PHE A 316 -5.37 9.25 2.08
C PHE A 316 -3.92 9.57 1.74
N GLN A 317 -3.04 9.52 2.72
CA GLN A 317 -1.61 9.70 2.50
C GLN A 317 -0.90 8.34 2.57
N PRO A 318 -0.15 7.93 1.53
CA PRO A 318 0.58 6.68 1.54
C PRO A 318 1.67 6.62 2.61
N ILE A 319 1.77 5.46 3.26
CA ILE A 319 2.88 5.07 4.13
C ILE A 319 3.70 4.02 3.39
N VAL A 320 5.00 4.26 3.29
CA VAL A 320 5.90 3.60 2.35
C VAL A 320 6.96 2.79 3.09
N ASP A 321 7.22 1.56 2.66
CA ASP A 321 8.31 0.73 3.16
C ASP A 321 9.69 1.31 2.79
N ALA A 322 10.54 1.52 3.79
CA ALA A 322 11.85 2.15 3.61
C ALA A 322 12.88 1.27 2.88
N ARG A 323 12.55 0.01 2.58
CA ARG A 323 13.45 -0.94 1.89
C ARG A 323 13.20 -0.95 0.39
N ASN A 324 11.93 -1.07 -0.02
CA ASN A 324 11.56 -1.31 -1.43
C ASN A 324 10.64 -0.24 -2.03
N GLY A 325 10.17 0.73 -1.23
CA GLY A 325 9.28 1.79 -1.66
C GLY A 325 7.83 1.35 -1.90
N ASN A 326 7.43 0.16 -1.46
CA ASN A 326 6.05 -0.30 -1.57
C ASN A 326 5.14 0.42 -0.56
N ILE A 327 3.89 0.67 -0.93
CA ILE A 327 2.89 1.24 -0.03
C ILE A 327 2.36 0.13 0.90
N ILE A 328 2.55 0.30 2.21
CA ILE A 328 2.09 -0.65 3.25
C ILE A 328 0.75 -0.25 3.86
N GLY A 329 0.28 0.95 3.58
CA GLY A 329 -0.91 1.50 4.21
C GLY A 329 -1.12 2.96 3.89
N TYR A 330 -2.18 3.52 4.45
CA TYR A 330 -2.56 4.91 4.25
C TYR A 330 -3.03 5.51 5.56
N GLU A 331 -2.70 6.77 5.80
CA GLU A 331 -3.33 7.56 6.84
C GLU A 331 -4.58 8.27 6.31
N ALA A 332 -5.71 8.11 6.99
CA ALA A 332 -6.95 8.80 6.70
C ALA A 332 -6.96 10.19 7.36
N LEU A 333 -6.82 11.22 6.53
CA LEU A 333 -6.79 12.61 6.96
C LEU A 333 -8.12 13.29 6.68
N MET A 334 -8.84 13.65 7.75
CA MET A 334 -10.15 14.33 7.68
C MET A 334 -10.08 15.63 6.87
N ARG A 335 -11.14 15.89 6.09
CA ARG A 335 -11.35 17.09 5.29
C ARG A 335 -12.80 17.57 5.42
N SER A 336 -12.99 18.88 5.34
CA SER A 336 -14.29 19.53 5.25
C SER A 336 -14.26 20.53 4.10
N GLU A 337 -15.40 20.72 3.43
CA GLU A 337 -15.56 21.76 2.40
C GLU A 337 -15.36 23.17 2.99
N HIS A 338 -15.71 23.36 4.25
CA HIS A 338 -15.85 24.68 4.85
C HIS A 338 -14.79 25.00 5.90
N PHE A 339 -14.19 23.98 6.52
CA PHE A 339 -13.27 24.16 7.65
C PHE A 339 -11.95 23.44 7.42
N ALA A 340 -10.85 24.09 7.81
CA ALA A 340 -9.60 23.39 8.03
C ALA A 340 -9.77 22.41 9.22
N PRO A 341 -9.11 21.24 9.22
CA PRO A 341 -9.28 20.23 10.28
C PRO A 341 -9.07 20.77 11.70
N ALA A 342 -8.02 21.58 11.91
CA ALA A 342 -7.77 22.21 13.20
C ALA A 342 -8.94 23.10 13.66
N ARG A 343 -9.47 23.95 12.76
CA ARG A 343 -10.63 24.80 13.06
C ARG A 343 -11.89 23.97 13.33
N LEU A 344 -12.08 22.87 12.62
CA LEU A 344 -13.21 21.97 12.85
C LEU A 344 -13.14 21.34 14.25
N LEU A 345 -11.96 20.89 14.68
CA LEU A 345 -11.75 20.34 16.02
C LEU A 345 -11.92 21.40 17.11
N GLU A 346 -11.42 22.62 16.92
CA GLU A 346 -11.68 23.76 17.83
C GLU A 346 -13.18 24.03 18.01
N LEU A 347 -13.94 24.04 16.90
CA LEU A 347 -15.39 24.24 16.95
C LEU A 347 -16.09 23.05 17.61
N ALA A 348 -15.66 21.82 17.32
CA ALA A 348 -16.19 20.62 17.96
C ALA A 348 -15.93 20.61 19.47
N GLU A 349 -14.80 21.12 19.93
CA GLU A 349 -14.54 21.31 21.36
C GLU A 349 -15.44 22.40 21.95
N LYS A 350 -15.49 23.57 21.30
CA LYS A 350 -16.35 24.70 21.72
C LYS A 350 -17.81 24.30 21.86
N TYR A 351 -18.31 23.46 20.96
CA TYR A 351 -19.71 23.02 20.90
C TYR A 351 -19.94 21.63 21.53
N ASN A 352 -18.93 21.05 22.19
CA ASN A 352 -18.99 19.74 22.84
C ASN A 352 -19.39 18.57 21.89
N CYS A 353 -19.05 18.68 20.60
CA CYS A 353 -19.32 17.69 19.54
C CYS A 353 -18.12 16.80 19.22
N LEU A 354 -17.04 16.79 20.01
CA LEU A 354 -15.87 15.95 19.74
C LEU A 354 -16.21 14.44 19.69
N TYR A 355 -17.19 13.98 20.47
CA TYR A 355 -17.67 12.59 20.40
C TYR A 355 -18.28 12.26 19.03
N GLU A 356 -19.11 13.15 18.50
CA GLU A 356 -19.72 12.97 17.18
C GLU A 356 -18.66 12.96 16.07
N VAL A 357 -17.64 13.82 16.17
CA VAL A 357 -16.52 13.83 15.22
C VAL A 357 -15.74 12.51 15.25
N GLU A 358 -15.47 11.98 16.44
CA GLU A 358 -14.80 10.68 16.62
C GLU A 358 -15.63 9.53 16.01
N LYS A 359 -16.93 9.49 16.34
CA LYS A 359 -17.88 8.51 15.79
C LYS A 359 -17.93 8.57 14.27
N LEU A 360 -18.14 9.75 13.69
CA LEU A 360 -18.16 9.92 12.25
C LEU A 360 -16.84 9.50 11.61
N THR A 361 -15.70 9.82 12.24
CA THR A 361 -14.38 9.46 11.72
C THR A 361 -14.18 7.95 11.64
N LEU A 362 -14.47 7.22 12.71
CA LEU A 362 -14.35 5.77 12.72
C LEU A 362 -15.32 5.10 11.72
N PHE A 363 -16.59 5.50 11.71
CA PHE A 363 -17.57 4.89 10.81
C PHE A 363 -17.31 5.22 9.33
N ASN A 364 -16.92 6.45 9.00
CA ASN A 364 -16.65 6.85 7.62
C ASN A 364 -15.41 6.16 7.04
N THR A 365 -14.34 6.09 7.83
CA THR A 365 -13.07 5.47 7.39
C THR A 365 -13.20 3.95 7.27
N LEU A 366 -13.90 3.29 8.19
CA LEU A 366 -14.19 1.86 8.09
C LEU A 366 -15.17 1.52 6.96
N ARG A 367 -16.16 2.37 6.70
CA ARG A 367 -17.00 2.24 5.51
C ARG A 367 -16.15 2.32 4.24
N TYR A 368 -15.27 3.32 4.14
CA TYR A 368 -14.37 3.46 2.99
C TYR A 368 -13.50 2.22 2.80
N LEU A 369 -12.93 1.69 3.88
CA LEU A 369 -12.14 0.46 3.85
C LEU A 369 -12.97 -0.74 3.38
N SER A 370 -14.22 -0.87 3.84
CA SER A 370 -15.16 -1.92 3.43
C SER A 370 -15.50 -1.85 1.94
N GLU A 371 -15.64 -0.65 1.38
CA GLU A 371 -15.88 -0.42 -0.05
C GLU A 371 -14.64 -0.71 -0.91
N HIS A 372 -13.44 -0.67 -0.34
CA HIS A 372 -12.15 -0.77 -1.07
C HIS A 372 -11.27 -1.96 -0.62
N GLN A 373 -11.86 -3.06 -0.16
CA GLN A 373 -11.13 -4.19 0.44
C GLN A 373 -9.97 -4.75 -0.38
N ASN A 374 -10.06 -4.75 -1.72
CA ASN A 374 -9.00 -5.23 -2.60
C ASN A 374 -7.73 -4.37 -2.49
N ALA A 375 -7.88 -3.05 -2.35
CA ALA A 375 -6.75 -2.14 -2.17
C ALA A 375 -6.09 -2.29 -0.79
N PHE A 376 -6.78 -2.89 0.17
CA PHE A 376 -6.33 -3.14 1.55
C PHE A 376 -6.06 -4.62 1.84
N SER A 377 -5.82 -5.48 0.83
CA SER A 377 -5.53 -6.91 1.08
C SER A 377 -4.31 -7.09 1.97
N ASP A 378 -3.25 -6.34 1.65
CA ASP A 378 -1.94 -6.38 2.33
C ASP A 378 -1.53 -5.00 2.85
N ARG A 379 -2.51 -4.08 2.97
CA ARG A 379 -2.30 -2.70 3.39
C ARG A 379 -3.15 -2.34 4.61
N LYS A 380 -2.63 -1.44 5.44
CA LYS A 380 -3.30 -0.95 6.65
C LYS A 380 -3.95 0.43 6.43
N LEU A 381 -4.96 0.74 7.23
CA LEU A 381 -5.57 2.07 7.32
C LEU A 381 -5.31 2.67 8.69
N PHE A 382 -4.54 3.74 8.74
CA PHE A 382 -4.22 4.50 9.93
C PHE A 382 -5.30 5.57 10.15
N ILE A 383 -5.85 5.63 11.36
CA ILE A 383 -6.98 6.47 11.72
C ILE A 383 -6.66 7.19 13.02
N ASN A 384 -6.63 8.52 12.95
CA ASN A 384 -6.52 9.41 14.10
C ASN A 384 -7.71 9.23 15.07
N CYS A 385 -7.41 9.11 16.36
CA CYS A 385 -8.39 8.93 17.43
C CYS A 385 -8.24 10.00 18.52
N ILE A 386 -9.36 10.50 19.03
CA ILE A 386 -9.43 11.44 20.17
C ILE A 386 -9.61 10.62 21.46
N PRO A 387 -8.56 10.38 22.27
CA PRO A 387 -8.64 9.39 23.35
C PRO A 387 -9.57 9.77 24.51
N THR A 388 -9.90 11.06 24.64
CA THR A 388 -10.87 11.57 25.63
C THR A 388 -12.33 11.31 25.24
N LYS A 389 -12.60 10.86 24.01
CA LYS A 389 -13.94 10.66 23.45
C LYS A 389 -14.13 9.26 22.86
N ILE A 390 -13.68 8.23 23.59
CA ILE A 390 -13.90 6.82 23.21
C ILE A 390 -15.40 6.54 22.99
N LEU A 391 -15.72 5.72 21.98
CA LEU A 391 -17.11 5.34 21.68
C LEU A 391 -17.81 4.71 22.90
N CYS A 392 -19.10 4.96 23.07
CA CYS A 392 -19.90 4.22 24.05
C CYS A 392 -19.98 2.73 23.67
N ASP A 393 -20.37 1.86 24.61
CA ASP A 393 -20.43 0.42 24.35
C ASP A 393 -21.42 0.04 23.24
N GLY A 394 -22.50 0.80 23.09
CA GLY A 394 -23.47 0.62 22.01
C GLY A 394 -22.87 0.88 20.64
N ASP A 395 -22.27 2.06 20.44
CA ASP A 395 -21.65 2.46 19.17
C ASP A 395 -20.44 1.59 18.83
N PHE A 396 -19.63 1.22 19.83
CA PHE A 396 -18.53 0.27 19.63
C PHE A 396 -19.04 -1.12 19.25
N GLY A 397 -20.14 -1.57 19.86
CA GLY A 397 -20.81 -2.82 19.50
C GLY A 397 -21.33 -2.82 18.07
N GLU A 398 -21.94 -1.72 17.62
CA GLU A 398 -22.39 -1.53 16.23
C GLU A 398 -21.21 -1.54 15.26
N LEU A 399 -20.16 -0.77 15.54
CA LEU A 399 -18.94 -0.72 14.73
C LEU A 399 -18.32 -2.11 14.58
N ARG A 400 -18.25 -2.87 15.68
CA ARG A 400 -17.77 -4.25 15.66
C ARG A 400 -18.65 -5.14 14.79
N LEU A 401 -19.96 -5.16 15.03
CA LEU A 401 -20.89 -6.02 14.28
C LEU A 401 -20.88 -5.72 12.77
N THR A 402 -20.63 -4.46 12.39
CA THR A 402 -20.65 -4.01 11.01
C THR A 402 -19.33 -4.31 10.27
N TYR A 403 -18.19 -4.23 10.96
CA TYR A 403 -16.86 -4.24 10.34
C TYR A 403 -15.87 -5.29 10.91
N GLU A 404 -16.34 -6.32 11.63
CA GLU A 404 -15.50 -7.28 12.37
C GLU A 404 -14.30 -7.82 11.55
N ASP A 405 -14.54 -8.28 10.31
CA ASP A 405 -13.52 -8.88 9.43
C ASP A 405 -12.46 -7.88 8.92
N LEU A 406 -12.70 -6.59 9.11
CA LEU A 406 -11.91 -5.50 8.56
C LEU A 406 -11.09 -4.76 9.61
N LEU A 407 -11.47 -4.85 10.88
CA LEU A 407 -10.83 -4.12 11.98
C LEU A 407 -9.36 -4.52 12.17
N GLY A 408 -8.98 -5.75 11.82
CA GLY A 408 -7.58 -6.19 11.78
C GLY A 408 -6.68 -5.43 10.79
N ARG A 409 -7.27 -4.66 9.87
CA ARG A 409 -6.57 -3.82 8.90
C ARG A 409 -6.48 -2.35 9.34
N ALA A 410 -7.21 -1.96 10.38
CA ALA A 410 -7.15 -0.62 10.95
C ALA A 410 -6.00 -0.50 11.96
N VAL A 411 -5.40 0.68 12.02
CA VAL A 411 -4.42 1.09 13.03
C VAL A 411 -4.91 2.39 13.63
N ILE A 412 -5.14 2.40 14.95
CA ILE A 412 -5.59 3.58 15.66
C ILE A 412 -4.39 4.40 16.11
N GLU A 413 -4.36 5.67 15.74
CA GLU A 413 -3.32 6.63 16.10
C GLU A 413 -3.75 7.45 17.32
N ILE A 414 -2.87 7.54 18.32
CA ILE A 414 -3.04 8.40 19.49
C ILE A 414 -1.78 9.25 19.70
N ILE A 415 -1.96 10.53 20.02
CA ILE A 415 -0.85 11.44 20.30
C ILE A 415 -0.10 11.06 21.61
N GLU A 416 1.21 11.31 21.67
CA GLU A 416 2.06 10.98 22.82
C GLU A 416 1.53 11.57 24.15
N GLN A 417 0.97 12.78 24.12
CA GLN A 417 0.50 13.53 25.30
C GLN A 417 -1.02 13.47 25.52
N SER A 418 -1.69 12.41 25.08
CA SER A 418 -3.16 12.33 25.19
C SER A 418 -3.64 12.60 26.63
N GLU A 419 -4.49 13.62 26.82
CA GLU A 419 -5.05 14.02 28.13
C GLU A 419 -6.09 13.03 28.70
N GLY A 420 -6.26 11.86 28.06
CA GLY A 420 -7.17 10.82 28.49
C GLY A 420 -6.82 10.28 29.88
N SER A 421 -7.83 9.93 30.66
CA SER A 421 -7.61 9.19 31.91
C SER A 421 -6.94 7.85 31.60
N GLU A 422 -6.15 7.30 32.54
CA GLU A 422 -5.53 5.99 32.35
C GLU A 422 -6.56 4.89 32.04
N GLU A 423 -7.78 5.04 32.56
CA GLU A 423 -8.89 4.13 32.34
C GLU A 423 -9.38 4.18 30.88
N MET A 424 -9.53 5.37 30.29
CA MET A 424 -9.95 5.50 28.88
C MET A 424 -8.92 4.89 27.93
N LEU A 425 -7.62 5.17 28.14
CA LEU A 425 -6.54 4.59 27.35
C LEU A 425 -6.48 3.07 27.51
N ARG A 426 -6.75 2.56 28.72
CA ARG A 426 -6.84 1.13 28.96
C ARG A 426 -8.00 0.51 28.20
N THR A 427 -9.18 1.11 28.23
CA THR A 427 -10.36 0.65 27.49
C THR A 427 -10.11 0.64 25.99
N LEU A 428 -9.48 1.69 25.44
CA LEU A 428 -9.10 1.74 24.03
C LEU A 428 -8.17 0.57 23.65
N ARG A 429 -7.14 0.29 24.46
CA ARG A 429 -6.23 -0.85 24.24
C ARG A 429 -6.95 -2.20 24.31
N GLU A 430 -7.80 -2.39 25.32
CA GLU A 430 -8.58 -3.64 25.47
C GLU A 430 -9.51 -3.85 24.27
N ARG A 431 -10.14 -2.77 23.78
CA ARG A 431 -10.98 -2.80 22.59
C ARG A 431 -10.18 -3.09 21.32
N CYS A 432 -9.02 -2.48 21.13
CA CYS A 432 -8.19 -2.79 19.96
C CYS A 432 -7.70 -4.23 19.98
N HIS A 433 -7.28 -4.73 21.14
CA HIS A 433 -6.89 -6.12 21.30
C HIS A 433 -8.05 -7.08 20.97
N LEU A 434 -9.27 -6.75 21.42
CA LEU A 434 -10.47 -7.56 21.18
C LEU A 434 -10.83 -7.69 19.70
N VAL A 435 -10.66 -6.62 18.92
CA VAL A 435 -11.02 -6.60 17.48
C VAL A 435 -9.82 -6.79 16.54
N GLY A 436 -8.61 -6.90 17.10
CA GLY A 436 -7.37 -7.07 16.35
C GLY A 436 -6.85 -5.82 15.64
N CYS A 437 -7.34 -4.60 15.97
CA CYS A 437 -6.75 -3.37 15.42
C CYS A 437 -5.35 -3.11 15.96
N GLY A 438 -4.50 -2.55 15.12
CA GLY A 438 -3.19 -2.06 15.53
C GLY A 438 -3.30 -0.75 16.31
N LEU A 439 -2.24 -0.43 17.06
CA LEU A 439 -2.10 0.84 17.78
C LEU A 439 -0.81 1.54 17.33
N ALA A 440 -0.90 2.85 17.10
CA ALA A 440 0.22 3.72 16.77
C ALA A 440 0.31 4.89 17.76
N ILE A 441 1.52 5.27 18.13
CA ILE A 441 1.77 6.53 18.84
C ILE A 441 2.21 7.58 17.83
N ASP A 442 1.49 8.68 17.79
CA ASP A 442 1.68 9.82 16.88
C ASP A 442 2.44 10.98 17.55
N ASP A 443 3.06 11.83 16.74
CA ASP A 443 3.87 13.00 17.18
C ASP A 443 4.96 12.68 18.22
N TYR A 444 5.56 11.48 18.16
CA TYR A 444 6.51 11.04 19.18
C TYR A 444 7.81 11.86 19.11
N GLY A 445 8.14 12.52 20.22
CA GLY A 445 9.39 13.27 20.38
C GLY A 445 9.29 14.80 20.16
N SER A 446 8.09 15.34 19.92
CA SER A 446 7.81 16.79 19.82
C SER A 446 8.06 17.60 21.12
N GLY A 447 8.26 16.94 22.26
CA GLY A 447 8.62 17.57 23.54
C GLY A 447 9.79 16.90 24.26
N TYR A 448 9.54 15.73 24.87
CA TYR A 448 10.55 14.84 25.43
C TYR A 448 10.14 13.41 25.11
N ALA A 449 10.90 12.70 24.27
CA ALA A 449 10.65 11.30 23.96
C ALA A 449 10.61 10.47 25.25
N ASN A 450 9.40 10.10 25.69
CA ASN A 450 9.22 9.37 26.93
C ASN A 450 9.13 7.88 26.63
N THR A 451 10.24 7.17 26.77
CA THR A 451 10.29 5.71 26.57
C THR A 451 9.29 4.97 27.48
N ALA A 452 8.90 5.54 28.63
CA ALA A 452 7.85 4.98 29.47
C ALA A 452 6.48 4.95 28.79
N THR A 453 6.18 5.89 27.88
CA THR A 453 4.94 5.91 27.09
C THR A 453 4.89 4.72 26.13
N LEU A 454 5.98 4.45 25.41
CA LEU A 454 6.08 3.28 24.52
C LEU A 454 5.95 1.97 25.31
N LEU A 455 6.62 1.88 26.47
CA LEU A 455 6.58 0.70 27.34
C LEU A 455 5.18 0.46 27.95
N LYS A 456 4.47 1.54 28.28
CA LYS A 456 3.12 1.48 28.87
C LYS A 456 2.05 1.12 27.84
N ASN A 457 2.17 1.64 26.62
CA ASN A 457 1.16 1.46 25.57
C ASN A 457 1.42 0.24 24.68
N MET A 458 2.67 -0.24 24.60
CA MET A 458 3.10 -1.35 23.74
C MET A 458 2.51 -1.25 22.31
N PRO A 459 2.70 -0.12 21.61
CA PRO A 459 2.11 0.10 20.30
C PRO A 459 2.77 -0.80 19.24
N ASN A 460 2.07 -1.02 18.13
CA ASN A 460 2.64 -1.68 16.96
C ASN A 460 3.53 -0.73 16.16
N PHE A 461 3.17 0.56 16.14
CA PHE A 461 3.87 1.59 15.40
C PHE A 461 4.22 2.78 16.28
N VAL A 462 5.35 3.41 16.01
CA VAL A 462 5.69 4.74 16.54
C VAL A 462 6.00 5.65 15.37
N LYS A 463 5.33 6.81 15.34
CA LYS A 463 5.54 7.82 14.32
C LYS A 463 6.39 8.94 14.91
N ILE A 464 7.58 9.12 14.34
CA ILE A 464 8.55 10.12 14.78
C ILE A 464 8.16 11.45 14.16
N ASP A 465 7.91 12.43 15.03
CA ASP A 465 7.45 13.76 14.65
C ASP A 465 8.36 14.45 13.62
N ARG A 466 7.72 15.25 12.76
CA ARG A 466 8.38 16.02 11.70
C ARG A 466 9.49 16.92 12.23
N GLU A 467 9.37 17.52 13.42
CA GLU A 467 10.42 18.40 13.95
C GLU A 467 11.74 17.66 14.18
N LEU A 468 11.72 16.35 14.43
CA LEU A 468 12.92 15.52 14.56
C LEU A 468 13.48 15.06 13.22
N ILE A 469 12.62 14.93 12.21
CA ILE A 469 12.98 14.44 10.87
C ILE A 469 13.52 15.57 9.98
N ASP A 470 12.92 16.77 10.04
CA ASP A 470 13.27 17.88 9.17
C ASP A 470 14.75 18.30 9.33
N GLY A 471 15.51 18.24 8.23
CA GLY A 471 16.92 18.60 8.19
C GLY A 471 17.83 17.67 8.99
N ILE A 472 17.40 16.44 9.29
CA ILE A 472 18.18 15.45 10.04
C ILE A 472 19.52 15.12 9.36
N CYS A 473 19.61 15.18 8.03
CA CYS A 473 20.85 14.92 7.29
C CYS A 473 22.01 15.86 7.68
N LYS A 474 21.70 17.05 8.21
CA LYS A 474 22.69 18.08 8.60
C LYS A 474 22.87 18.21 10.12
N ASN A 475 22.10 17.48 10.93
CA ASN A 475 22.08 17.66 12.38
C ASN A 475 22.41 16.35 13.13
N SER A 476 23.66 16.24 13.58
CA SER A 476 24.14 15.05 14.29
C SER A 476 23.43 14.79 15.62
N LYS A 477 22.89 15.81 16.29
CA LYS A 477 22.14 15.62 17.54
C LYS A 477 20.76 15.01 17.26
N LYS A 478 20.07 15.47 16.21
CA LYS A 478 18.82 14.83 15.75
C LYS A 478 19.07 13.38 15.34
N GLN A 479 20.14 13.12 14.59
CA GLN A 479 20.55 11.76 14.21
C GLN A 479 20.76 10.86 15.43
N GLN A 480 21.49 11.32 16.45
CA GLN A 480 21.72 10.54 17.67
C GLN A 480 20.43 10.24 18.44
N LEU A 481 19.52 11.22 18.55
CA LEU A 481 18.26 11.05 19.24
C LEU A 481 17.35 10.05 18.49
N VAL A 482 17.17 10.24 17.19
CA VAL A 482 16.34 9.38 16.35
C VAL A 482 16.92 7.97 16.26
N ALA A 483 18.24 7.80 16.18
CA ALA A 483 18.87 6.47 16.24
C ALA A 483 18.53 5.75 17.55
N GLY A 484 18.60 6.44 18.70
CA GLY A 484 18.23 5.85 19.99
C GLY A 484 16.74 5.47 20.07
N ILE A 485 15.85 6.22 19.39
CA ILE A 485 14.42 5.88 19.29
C ILE A 485 14.25 4.62 18.44
N ILE A 486 14.94 4.52 17.29
CA ILE A 486 14.90 3.36 16.40
C ILE A 486 15.39 2.10 17.13
N ASP A 487 16.58 2.16 17.75
CA ASP A 487 17.15 1.04 18.49
C ASP A 487 16.18 0.53 19.57
N TYR A 488 15.60 1.45 20.35
CA TYR A 488 14.64 1.10 21.40
C TYR A 488 13.36 0.49 20.81
N ALA A 489 12.82 1.04 19.72
CA ALA A 489 11.63 0.53 19.07
C ALA A 489 11.86 -0.89 18.54
N HIS A 490 12.98 -1.13 17.86
CA HIS A 490 13.35 -2.44 17.32
C HIS A 490 13.56 -3.49 18.41
N ASP A 491 14.23 -3.13 19.52
CA ASP A 491 14.40 -4.02 20.69
C ASP A 491 13.05 -4.47 21.29
N ASN A 492 12.01 -3.66 21.10
CA ASN A 492 10.65 -3.92 21.59
C ASN A 492 9.66 -4.34 20.47
N GLN A 493 10.16 -4.66 19.27
CA GLN A 493 9.34 -5.09 18.11
C GLN A 493 8.30 -4.06 17.67
N ILE A 494 8.60 -2.77 17.85
CA ILE A 494 7.78 -1.64 17.42
C ILE A 494 8.31 -1.17 16.06
N THR A 495 7.42 -1.01 15.07
CA THR A 495 7.78 -0.49 13.74
C THR A 495 7.86 1.03 13.78
N VAL A 496 8.93 1.59 13.22
CA VAL A 496 9.19 3.03 13.22
C VAL A 496 8.78 3.67 11.90
N LEU A 497 7.95 4.70 11.98
CA LEU A 497 7.53 5.52 10.86
C LEU A 497 8.14 6.92 11.02
N ALA A 498 8.90 7.40 10.03
CA ALA A 498 9.39 8.77 10.00
C ALA A 498 8.42 9.68 9.25
N GLU A 499 7.89 10.69 9.93
CA GLU A 499 6.95 11.65 9.36
C GLU A 499 7.62 12.89 8.79
N GLY A 500 6.92 13.54 7.87
CA GLY A 500 7.36 14.82 7.31
C GLY A 500 8.62 14.70 6.45
N VAL A 501 8.84 13.56 5.80
CA VAL A 501 9.97 13.39 4.87
C VAL A 501 9.74 14.24 3.61
N GLU A 502 10.47 15.35 3.49
CA GLU A 502 10.32 16.32 2.40
C GLU A 502 11.54 16.43 1.47
N GLU A 503 12.74 16.06 1.94
CA GLU A 503 13.98 16.10 1.15
C GLU A 503 14.60 14.70 0.95
N GLU A 504 15.18 14.47 -0.24
CA GLU A 504 15.92 13.25 -0.58
C GLU A 504 17.07 12.96 0.40
N ALA A 505 17.77 14.00 0.84
CA ALA A 505 18.92 13.87 1.72
C ALA A 505 18.51 13.33 3.10
N ASP A 506 17.38 13.79 3.64
CA ASP A 506 16.84 13.31 4.92
C ASP A 506 16.37 11.85 4.78
N LEU A 507 15.65 11.51 3.71
CA LEU A 507 15.27 10.13 3.40
C LEU A 507 16.48 9.20 3.38
N LYS A 508 17.55 9.58 2.66
CA LYS A 508 18.79 8.79 2.59
C LYS A 508 19.46 8.59 3.94
N THR A 509 19.46 9.62 4.79
CA THR A 509 19.97 9.52 6.16
C THR A 509 19.13 8.56 6.99
N LEU A 510 17.80 8.65 6.92
CA LEU A 510 16.90 7.79 7.68
C LEU A 510 16.98 6.31 7.28
N ILE A 511 17.11 6.01 5.98
CA ILE A 511 17.38 4.63 5.50
C ILE A 511 18.63 4.07 6.18
N ARG A 512 19.72 4.84 6.19
CA ARG A 512 21.00 4.42 6.81
C ARG A 512 20.92 4.25 8.32
N MET A 513 19.97 4.92 8.95
CA MET A 513 19.69 4.79 10.39
C MET A 513 18.77 3.61 10.72
N GLY A 514 18.17 2.95 9.72
CA GLY A 514 17.31 1.79 9.91
C GLY A 514 15.84 2.12 10.18
N VAL A 515 15.32 3.26 9.73
CA VAL A 515 13.86 3.52 9.77
C VAL A 515 13.11 2.49 8.93
N ASP A 516 11.94 2.05 9.40
CA ASP A 516 11.15 1.01 8.73
C ASP A 516 10.20 1.60 7.67
N LEU A 517 9.54 2.72 7.98
CA LEU A 517 8.48 3.31 7.16
C LEU A 517 8.66 4.82 6.97
N PHE A 518 8.19 5.33 5.82
CA PHE A 518 8.19 6.76 5.48
C PHE A 518 6.80 7.29 5.23
N GLN A 519 6.58 8.53 5.67
CA GLN A 519 5.44 9.35 5.27
C GLN A 519 5.87 10.80 5.10
N GLY A 520 5.51 11.43 3.99
CA GLY A 520 5.87 12.81 3.71
C GLY A 520 5.64 13.22 2.27
N PHE A 521 5.84 14.50 1.95
CA PHE A 521 5.59 15.01 0.60
C PHE A 521 6.61 14.55 -0.43
N TYR A 522 7.80 14.12 -0.01
CA TYR A 522 8.78 13.54 -0.92
C TYR A 522 8.30 12.17 -1.45
N THR A 523 7.63 11.38 -0.61
CA THR A 523 7.06 10.08 -1.03
C THR A 523 5.75 10.26 -1.78
N ALA A 524 4.74 10.84 -1.14
CA ALA A 524 3.45 11.15 -1.75
C ALA A 524 2.62 12.12 -0.90
N ARG A 525 1.88 13.03 -1.56
CA ARG A 525 0.92 13.93 -0.91
C ARG A 525 -0.42 13.24 -0.63
N PRO A 526 -1.20 13.70 0.37
CA PRO A 526 -2.56 13.21 0.61
C PRO A 526 -3.51 13.44 -0.58
N THR A 527 -4.23 12.41 -1.01
CA THR A 527 -5.18 12.46 -2.15
C THR A 527 -6.56 11.94 -1.79
N PRO A 528 -7.65 12.36 -2.46
CA PRO A 528 -9.00 11.85 -2.20
C PRO A 528 -9.24 10.41 -2.72
N TYR A 529 -8.21 9.77 -3.29
CA TYR A 529 -8.20 8.39 -3.77
C TYR A 529 -6.92 7.69 -3.31
N LEU A 530 -6.92 6.36 -3.31
CA LEU A 530 -5.76 5.55 -2.94
C LEU A 530 -4.74 5.49 -4.10
N LEU A 531 -3.51 5.90 -3.83
CA LEU A 531 -2.39 5.68 -4.75
C LEU A 531 -1.94 4.22 -4.66
N GLU A 532 -1.82 3.52 -5.80
CA GLU A 532 -1.38 2.12 -5.81
C GLU A 532 0.14 1.98 -5.63
N GLU A 533 0.90 2.94 -6.14
CA GLU A 533 2.37 2.99 -6.09
C GLU A 533 2.85 4.45 -5.98
N ILE A 534 4.07 4.65 -5.48
CA ILE A 534 4.77 5.95 -5.50
C ILE A 534 5.49 6.16 -6.83
N SER A 535 6.05 7.36 -7.08
CA SER A 535 6.78 7.60 -8.33
C SER A 535 8.02 6.71 -8.46
N LYS A 536 8.33 6.30 -9.70
CA LYS A 536 9.49 5.44 -9.99
C LYS A 536 10.78 6.09 -9.49
N GLU A 537 10.93 7.41 -9.65
CA GLU A 537 12.13 8.14 -9.24
C GLU A 537 12.37 8.05 -7.72
N VAL A 538 11.32 8.17 -6.92
CA VAL A 538 11.44 8.09 -5.45
C VAL A 538 11.72 6.65 -5.01
N ARG A 539 11.01 5.68 -5.61
CA ARG A 539 11.28 4.26 -5.37
C ARG A 539 12.71 3.88 -5.72
N ASP A 540 13.23 4.40 -6.82
CA ASP A 540 14.59 4.18 -7.29
C ASP A 540 15.63 4.72 -6.30
N VAL A 541 15.39 5.89 -5.73
CA VAL A 541 16.22 6.46 -4.67
C VAL A 541 16.24 5.56 -3.43
N ILE A 542 15.08 5.06 -2.99
CA ILE A 542 14.97 4.17 -1.82
C ILE A 542 15.78 2.89 -2.07
N ILE A 543 15.54 2.21 -3.19
CA ILE A 543 16.23 0.96 -3.54
C ILE A 543 17.74 1.17 -3.65
N ASN A 544 18.17 2.17 -4.43
CA ASN A 544 19.61 2.43 -4.64
C ASN A 544 20.33 2.76 -3.32
N THR A 545 19.68 3.52 -2.43
CA THR A 545 20.28 3.87 -1.13
C THR A 545 20.47 2.65 -0.24
N ASN A 546 19.51 1.71 -0.24
CA ASN A 546 19.65 0.44 0.48
C ASN A 546 20.76 -0.43 -0.11
N LEU A 547 20.87 -0.51 -1.45
CA LEU A 547 21.91 -1.26 -2.14
C LEU A 547 23.33 -0.68 -1.93
N GLU A 548 23.45 0.64 -1.74
CA GLU A 548 24.73 1.29 -1.39
C GLU A 548 25.15 1.01 0.07
N GLY A 549 24.17 0.81 0.96
CA GLY A 549 24.36 0.70 2.42
C GLY A 549 24.77 -0.69 2.92
N THR A 550 24.68 -1.74 2.10
CA THR A 550 25.02 -3.13 2.45
C THR A 550 26.52 -3.30 2.70
N THR A 551 26.97 -2.92 3.88
CA THR A 551 28.34 -3.11 4.38
C THR A 551 28.40 -4.10 5.56
N SER A 552 27.29 -4.70 5.96
CA SER A 552 27.19 -5.58 7.13
C SER A 552 26.82 -7.03 6.80
N ALA A 553 27.58 -7.96 7.41
CA ALA A 553 27.44 -9.42 7.49
C ALA A 553 27.01 -10.18 6.21
N ARG A 554 27.96 -10.92 5.61
CA ARG A 554 27.71 -11.85 4.49
C ARG A 554 26.56 -12.81 4.83
N LYS A 555 25.44 -12.64 4.16
CA LYS A 555 24.28 -13.54 4.26
C LYS A 555 24.17 -14.31 2.95
N ILE A 556 24.16 -15.64 3.06
CA ILE A 556 24.16 -16.54 1.92
C ILE A 556 22.75 -17.10 1.72
N TYR A 557 22.23 -16.97 0.50
CA TYR A 557 20.99 -17.61 0.08
C TYR A 557 21.32 -18.97 -0.55
N ASN A 558 20.83 -20.05 0.04
CA ASN A 558 21.02 -21.40 -0.50
C ASN A 558 19.80 -21.79 -1.34
N ALA A 559 19.93 -21.69 -2.66
CA ALA A 559 18.88 -22.02 -3.60
C ALA A 559 18.81 -23.55 -3.80
N HIS A 560 17.90 -24.20 -3.07
CA HIS A 560 17.72 -25.64 -3.11
C HIS A 560 16.55 -26.07 -4.02
N ASN A 561 15.37 -25.48 -3.82
CA ASN A 561 14.12 -25.88 -4.50
C ASN A 561 13.46 -24.74 -5.30
N ASP A 562 14.12 -23.58 -5.39
CA ASP A 562 13.58 -22.35 -5.96
C ASP A 562 13.61 -22.39 -7.49
N THR A 563 12.53 -21.99 -8.15
CA THR A 563 12.46 -21.93 -9.63
C THR A 563 12.91 -20.58 -10.15
N GLU A 564 12.58 -19.53 -9.40
CA GLU A 564 12.76 -18.14 -9.78
C GLU A 564 13.13 -17.33 -8.54
N LEU A 565 14.11 -16.43 -8.66
CA LEU A 565 14.56 -15.53 -7.60
C LEU A 565 14.64 -14.10 -8.13
N ASP A 566 14.15 -13.15 -7.34
CA ASP A 566 14.34 -11.72 -7.59
C ASP A 566 15.63 -11.24 -6.93
N LEU A 567 16.55 -10.76 -7.76
CA LEU A 567 17.89 -10.35 -7.36
C LEU A 567 17.87 -9.09 -6.47
N VAL A 568 16.98 -8.14 -6.76
CA VAL A 568 16.87 -6.88 -6.01
C VAL A 568 16.29 -7.16 -4.63
N ASP A 569 15.23 -7.98 -4.55
CA ASP A 569 14.60 -8.35 -3.27
C ASP A 569 15.56 -9.10 -2.34
N LEU A 570 16.38 -10.02 -2.90
CA LEU A 570 17.40 -10.71 -2.11
C LEU A 570 18.43 -9.73 -1.53
N ALA A 571 18.90 -8.78 -2.34
CA ALA A 571 19.87 -7.79 -1.88
C ALA A 571 19.27 -6.84 -0.83
N LEU A 572 18.01 -6.42 -0.98
CA LEU A 572 17.29 -5.64 0.02
C LEU A 572 17.08 -6.41 1.35
N GLN A 573 17.11 -7.74 1.30
CA GLN A 573 17.13 -8.62 2.48
C GLN A 573 18.54 -8.89 3.03
N ASN A 574 19.53 -8.13 2.56
CA ASN A 574 20.96 -8.20 2.89
C ASN A 574 21.66 -9.50 2.45
N TYR A 575 21.12 -10.25 1.48
CA TYR A 575 21.86 -11.37 0.87
C TYR A 575 22.94 -10.85 -0.08
N THR A 576 24.13 -11.45 0.00
CA THR A 576 25.31 -11.08 -0.81
C THR A 576 25.81 -12.21 -1.69
N ASP A 577 25.43 -13.45 -1.38
CA ASP A 577 25.86 -14.64 -2.08
C ASP A 577 24.64 -15.56 -2.34
N ILE A 578 24.57 -16.15 -3.53
CA ILE A 578 23.61 -17.18 -3.92
C ILE A 578 24.39 -18.46 -4.19
N HIS A 579 24.11 -19.52 -3.44
CA HIS A 579 24.63 -20.85 -3.69
C HIS A 579 23.57 -21.68 -4.40
N VAL A 580 23.90 -22.13 -5.61
CA VAL A 580 22.99 -22.87 -6.47
C VAL A 580 23.27 -24.36 -6.35
N PHE A 581 22.28 -25.10 -5.82
CA PHE A 581 22.32 -26.56 -5.70
C PHE A 581 21.37 -27.25 -6.69
N ARG A 582 20.50 -26.49 -7.36
CA ARG A 582 19.45 -26.99 -8.24
C ARG A 582 19.95 -27.16 -9.68
N HIS A 583 19.28 -28.03 -10.43
CA HIS A 583 19.53 -28.24 -11.85
C HIS A 583 19.03 -27.09 -12.76
N GLN A 584 17.97 -26.36 -12.39
CA GLN A 584 17.40 -25.27 -13.18
C GLN A 584 16.97 -24.12 -12.28
N LEU A 585 17.47 -22.90 -12.52
CA LEU A 585 17.13 -21.72 -11.74
C LEU A 585 17.05 -20.49 -12.64
N THR A 586 16.02 -19.66 -12.46
CA THR A 586 15.93 -18.33 -13.10
C THR A 586 16.20 -17.25 -12.08
N ILE A 587 17.07 -16.30 -12.41
CA ILE A 587 17.31 -15.09 -11.61
C ILE A 587 16.87 -13.90 -12.44
N ILE A 588 15.92 -13.14 -11.89
CA ILE A 588 15.38 -11.93 -12.51
C ILE A 588 15.97 -10.72 -11.78
N GLY A 589 16.35 -9.70 -12.54
CA GLY A 589 16.80 -8.43 -11.98
C GLY A 589 16.26 -7.24 -12.77
N ASP A 590 16.85 -6.08 -12.48
CA ASP A 590 16.62 -4.84 -13.19
C ASP A 590 17.94 -4.38 -13.83
N PRO A 591 17.99 -4.15 -15.16
CA PRO A 591 19.23 -3.83 -15.85
C PRO A 591 19.76 -2.43 -15.49
N GLU A 592 18.92 -1.56 -14.92
CA GLU A 592 19.27 -0.22 -14.45
C GLU A 592 19.83 -0.23 -13.01
N LYS A 593 19.68 -1.35 -12.27
CA LYS A 593 20.06 -1.45 -10.85
C LYS A 593 21.30 -2.30 -10.65
N GLN A 594 22.40 -1.69 -10.22
CA GLN A 594 23.59 -2.44 -9.83
C GLN A 594 23.37 -3.12 -8.47
N VAL A 595 23.30 -4.45 -8.49
CA VAL A 595 23.08 -5.27 -7.29
C VAL A 595 24.38 -5.94 -6.83
N PRO A 596 24.83 -5.75 -5.58
CA PRO A 596 25.99 -6.43 -5.05
C PRO A 596 25.68 -7.90 -4.76
N MET A 597 25.93 -8.79 -5.72
CA MET A 597 25.63 -10.22 -5.59
C MET A 597 26.72 -11.09 -6.21
N HIS A 598 27.02 -12.20 -5.55
CA HIS A 598 27.90 -13.26 -6.02
C HIS A 598 27.12 -14.56 -6.21
N ILE A 599 27.31 -15.25 -7.33
CA ILE A 599 26.67 -16.56 -7.56
C ILE A 599 27.73 -17.66 -7.56
N THR A 600 27.52 -18.71 -6.78
CA THR A 600 28.32 -19.94 -6.83
C THR A 600 27.46 -21.11 -7.29
N VAL A 601 27.87 -21.77 -8.36
CA VAL A 601 27.39 -23.12 -8.71
C VAL A 601 28.28 -24.12 -7.98
N MET A 602 27.69 -24.98 -7.16
CA MET A 602 28.46 -25.84 -6.26
C MET A 602 29.20 -26.96 -7.01
N ASP A 603 30.32 -27.43 -6.44
CA ASP A 603 31.14 -28.50 -7.03
C ASP A 603 30.33 -29.74 -7.40
N ASN A 604 30.69 -30.39 -8.51
CA ASN A 604 30.02 -31.60 -9.02
C ASN A 604 28.51 -31.46 -9.32
N HIS A 605 27.99 -30.24 -9.46
CA HIS A 605 26.59 -30.01 -9.87
C HIS A 605 26.50 -29.59 -11.33
N SER A 606 25.45 -30.04 -12.01
CA SER A 606 25.06 -29.56 -13.34
C SER A 606 23.85 -28.64 -13.20
N CYS A 607 23.98 -27.39 -13.63
CA CYS A 607 22.97 -26.35 -13.48
C CYS A 607 22.76 -25.59 -14.78
N GLU A 608 21.49 -25.45 -15.16
CA GLU A 608 21.01 -24.49 -16.15
C GLU A 608 20.52 -23.24 -15.40
N LEU A 609 21.28 -22.16 -15.51
CA LEU A 609 21.00 -20.89 -14.82
C LEU A 609 20.54 -19.87 -15.85
N THR A 610 19.29 -19.41 -15.74
CA THR A 610 18.78 -18.32 -16.58
C THR A 610 18.98 -16.99 -15.87
N LEU A 611 19.67 -16.04 -16.52
CA LEU A 611 19.76 -14.65 -16.08
C LEU A 611 18.85 -13.79 -16.96
N ARG A 612 17.88 -13.11 -16.34
CA ARG A 612 16.96 -12.21 -17.03
C ARG A 612 17.11 -10.79 -16.51
N ASN A 613 17.64 -9.93 -17.37
CA ASN A 613 17.85 -8.50 -17.09
C ASN A 613 18.65 -8.19 -15.80
N VAL A 614 19.65 -9.00 -15.47
CA VAL A 614 20.42 -8.80 -14.22
C VAL A 614 21.54 -7.79 -14.41
N ASN A 615 21.81 -6.98 -13.39
CA ASN A 615 22.99 -6.11 -13.35
C ASN A 615 23.71 -6.29 -12.01
N MET A 616 24.75 -7.11 -12.01
CA MET A 616 25.47 -7.52 -10.80
C MET A 616 26.83 -6.84 -10.69
N ILE A 617 27.29 -6.61 -9.46
CA ILE A 617 28.63 -6.10 -9.17
C ILE A 617 29.27 -6.89 -8.03
N CYS A 618 30.48 -7.44 -8.24
CA CYS A 618 31.23 -8.10 -7.19
C CYS A 618 32.70 -7.67 -7.22
N ARG A 619 33.21 -7.18 -6.07
CA ARG A 619 34.57 -6.62 -5.95
C ARG A 619 35.62 -7.57 -5.38
N GLU A 620 35.21 -8.49 -4.53
CA GLU A 620 36.12 -9.38 -3.80
C GLU A 620 36.25 -10.77 -4.42
N LYS A 621 35.22 -11.21 -5.15
CA LYS A 621 35.10 -12.54 -5.76
C LYS A 621 34.66 -12.38 -7.22
N PRO A 622 34.79 -13.43 -8.05
CA PRO A 622 34.18 -13.45 -9.38
C PRO A 622 32.68 -13.26 -9.28
N THR A 623 32.03 -12.52 -10.18
CA THR A 623 30.57 -12.32 -10.12
C THR A 623 29.82 -13.65 -10.18
N ILE A 624 30.33 -14.59 -10.98
CA ILE A 624 29.86 -15.99 -11.02
C ILE A 624 31.05 -16.92 -10.85
N SER A 625 30.93 -17.92 -9.99
CA SER A 625 31.91 -18.99 -9.82
C SER A 625 31.30 -20.35 -10.10
N VAL A 626 31.90 -21.06 -11.05
CA VAL A 626 31.59 -22.46 -11.34
C VAL A 626 32.46 -23.34 -10.44
N GLY A 627 31.82 -24.24 -9.69
CA GLY A 627 32.52 -25.20 -8.83
C GLY A 627 33.39 -26.18 -9.62
N SER A 628 34.31 -26.84 -8.92
CA SER A 628 35.15 -27.87 -9.53
C SER A 628 34.29 -29.02 -10.05
N TYR A 629 34.57 -29.46 -11.28
CA TYR A 629 33.82 -30.51 -11.99
C TYR A 629 32.31 -30.22 -12.14
N ALA A 630 31.90 -28.96 -11.99
CA ALA A 630 30.53 -28.54 -12.22
C ALA A 630 30.29 -28.23 -13.71
N GLN A 631 29.04 -28.32 -14.13
CA GLN A 631 28.60 -27.92 -15.46
C GLN A 631 27.59 -26.78 -15.33
N LEU A 632 27.88 -25.64 -15.94
CA LEU A 632 26.99 -24.48 -15.95
C LEU A 632 26.54 -24.17 -17.38
N SER A 633 25.26 -24.36 -17.66
CA SER A 633 24.58 -23.83 -18.85
C SER A 633 23.93 -22.49 -18.47
N LEU A 634 24.57 -21.37 -18.82
CA LEU A 634 24.07 -20.03 -18.52
C LEU A 634 23.18 -19.55 -19.68
N ILE A 635 21.89 -19.33 -19.44
CA ILE A 635 20.95 -18.80 -20.43
C ILE A 635 20.80 -17.29 -20.18
N ALA A 636 21.23 -16.46 -21.13
CA ALA A 636 21.05 -15.02 -21.07
C ALA A 636 19.74 -14.60 -21.76
N GLU A 637 18.85 -13.92 -21.02
CA GLU A 637 17.63 -13.30 -21.54
C GLU A 637 17.63 -11.79 -21.26
N GLY A 638 17.24 -10.98 -22.24
CA GLY A 638 17.23 -9.52 -22.09
C GLY A 638 18.64 -8.92 -22.01
N LYS A 639 18.88 -7.96 -21.11
CA LYS A 639 20.18 -7.27 -20.98
C LYS A 639 20.86 -7.61 -19.66
N ASN A 640 21.95 -8.37 -19.69
CA ASN A 640 22.65 -8.82 -18.49
C ASN A 640 24.04 -8.19 -18.39
N VAL A 641 24.40 -7.66 -17.22
CA VAL A 641 25.69 -6.99 -16.98
C VAL A 641 26.35 -7.56 -15.73
N LEU A 642 27.59 -8.02 -15.86
CA LEU A 642 28.45 -8.46 -14.76
C LEU A 642 29.60 -7.47 -14.62
N ASN A 643 29.64 -6.71 -13.52
CA ASN A 643 30.59 -5.62 -13.32
C ASN A 643 31.73 -6.01 -12.36
N PHE A 644 32.88 -5.39 -12.61
CA PHE A 644 34.13 -5.44 -11.85
C PHE A 644 34.89 -6.76 -11.94
N THR A 645 34.22 -7.91 -11.85
CA THR A 645 34.82 -9.24 -11.99
C THR A 645 34.02 -10.15 -12.94
N GLY A 646 34.70 -11.11 -13.57
CA GLY A 646 34.10 -12.03 -14.54
C GLY A 646 33.54 -13.32 -13.96
N ILE A 647 33.46 -14.33 -14.84
CA ILE A 647 32.96 -15.69 -14.60
C ILE A 647 34.15 -16.63 -14.42
N ARG A 648 34.30 -17.22 -13.23
CA ARG A 648 35.35 -18.22 -12.97
C ARG A 648 34.91 -19.60 -13.47
N VAL A 649 35.71 -20.19 -14.34
CA VAL A 649 35.56 -21.57 -14.84
C VAL A 649 36.86 -22.32 -14.55
N PRO A 650 36.98 -23.03 -13.42
CA PRO A 650 38.18 -23.75 -13.06
C PRO A 650 38.39 -24.99 -13.95
N GLU A 651 39.60 -25.54 -13.92
CA GLU A 651 39.93 -26.84 -14.51
C GLU A 651 38.93 -27.94 -14.10
N GLY A 652 38.62 -28.83 -15.05
CA GLY A 652 37.60 -29.87 -14.91
C GLY A 652 36.14 -29.39 -14.99
N ALA A 653 35.86 -28.07 -14.94
CA ALA A 653 34.51 -27.54 -15.08
C ALA A 653 34.12 -27.29 -16.55
N TYR A 654 32.81 -27.18 -16.80
CA TYR A 654 32.24 -26.87 -18.10
C TYR A 654 31.33 -25.66 -17.99
N PHE A 655 31.52 -24.68 -18.87
CA PHE A 655 30.67 -23.50 -18.99
C PHE A 655 30.14 -23.38 -20.41
N HIS A 656 28.81 -23.23 -20.54
CA HIS A 656 28.12 -23.08 -21.81
C HIS A 656 27.18 -21.89 -21.74
N LEU A 657 27.46 -20.85 -22.52
CA LEU A 657 26.58 -19.70 -22.66
C LEU A 657 25.56 -19.95 -23.78
N LEU A 658 24.29 -19.75 -23.46
CA LEU A 658 23.12 -19.96 -24.32
C LEU A 658 22.21 -18.73 -24.28
N GLY A 659 21.21 -18.70 -25.16
CA GLY A 659 20.11 -17.74 -25.13
C GLY A 659 20.21 -16.65 -26.19
N SER A 660 19.23 -15.75 -26.18
CA SER A 660 19.09 -14.66 -27.16
C SER A 660 19.32 -13.27 -26.58
N GLY A 661 19.58 -13.17 -25.27
CA GLY A 661 19.87 -11.92 -24.59
C GLY A 661 21.34 -11.50 -24.71
N ASP A 662 21.58 -10.22 -24.42
CA ASP A 662 22.92 -9.65 -24.36
C ASP A 662 23.57 -9.99 -23.03
N LEU A 663 24.87 -10.30 -23.06
CA LEU A 663 25.71 -10.47 -21.89
C LEU A 663 26.92 -9.55 -21.99
N LYS A 664 27.03 -8.60 -21.07
CA LYS A 664 28.19 -7.76 -20.89
C LYS A 664 28.96 -8.17 -19.64
N VAL A 665 30.26 -8.41 -19.77
CA VAL A 665 31.18 -8.64 -18.65
C VAL A 665 32.22 -7.54 -18.67
N ASP A 666 32.22 -6.68 -17.65
CA ASP A 666 33.13 -5.53 -17.55
C ASP A 666 34.07 -5.69 -16.36
N CYS A 667 35.31 -6.10 -16.61
CA CYS A 667 36.28 -6.50 -15.61
C CYS A 667 37.38 -5.44 -15.40
N PHE A 668 37.47 -4.93 -14.16
CA PHE A 668 38.47 -3.96 -13.70
C PHE A 668 39.32 -4.51 -12.53
N SER A 669 39.20 -5.80 -12.23
CA SER A 669 40.01 -6.51 -11.23
C SER A 669 41.50 -6.45 -11.59
N LYS A 670 42.38 -6.41 -10.59
CA LYS A 670 43.85 -6.43 -10.81
C LYS A 670 44.31 -7.67 -11.59
N PHE A 671 43.76 -8.84 -11.24
CA PHE A 671 43.96 -10.10 -11.95
C PHE A 671 42.69 -10.38 -12.74
N GLY A 672 42.46 -9.56 -13.77
CA GLY A 672 41.19 -9.49 -14.46
C GLY A 672 41.04 -10.56 -15.53
N TYR A 673 39.90 -11.24 -15.52
CA TYR A 673 39.47 -12.11 -16.61
C TYR A 673 37.95 -11.98 -16.80
N CYS A 674 37.45 -12.12 -18.04
CA CYS A 674 36.01 -12.09 -18.28
C CYS A 674 35.38 -13.47 -18.11
N ILE A 675 35.93 -14.51 -18.75
CA ILE A 675 35.45 -15.90 -18.63
C ILE A 675 36.65 -16.85 -18.55
N GLY A 676 36.72 -17.68 -17.51
CA GLY A 676 37.78 -18.68 -17.32
C GLY A 676 38.56 -18.47 -16.03
N GLY A 677 39.85 -18.20 -16.12
CA GLY A 677 40.76 -18.00 -14.98
C GLY A 677 41.71 -16.82 -15.17
N ASP A 678 42.35 -16.40 -14.08
CA ASP A 678 43.44 -15.43 -14.13
C ASP A 678 44.71 -16.04 -14.75
N CYS A 679 45.72 -15.21 -14.98
CA CYS A 679 46.99 -15.63 -15.61
C CYS A 679 47.81 -16.66 -14.81
N ASP A 680 47.50 -16.85 -13.53
CA ASP A 680 48.21 -17.79 -12.65
C ASP A 680 47.37 -19.08 -12.44
N SER A 681 46.18 -19.16 -13.04
CA SER A 681 45.21 -20.24 -12.88
C SER A 681 44.94 -20.98 -14.19
N SER A 682 44.65 -22.28 -14.11
CA SER A 682 44.06 -23.03 -15.22
C SER A 682 42.59 -22.68 -15.44
N TYR A 683 42.06 -23.06 -16.61
CA TYR A 683 40.65 -22.87 -16.98
C TYR A 683 40.03 -24.17 -17.50
N GLY A 684 38.71 -24.28 -17.32
CA GLY A 684 37.91 -25.40 -17.83
C GLY A 684 37.40 -25.18 -19.26
N ASN A 685 36.48 -26.03 -19.69
CA ASN A 685 35.88 -25.96 -21.02
C ASN A 685 34.89 -24.79 -21.11
N ILE A 686 34.97 -24.01 -22.19
CA ILE A 686 34.16 -22.81 -22.39
C ILE A 686 33.51 -22.88 -23.78
N THR A 687 32.18 -22.92 -23.84
CA THR A 687 31.40 -22.90 -25.07
C THR A 687 30.47 -21.69 -25.11
N LEU A 688 30.51 -20.89 -26.18
CA LEU A 688 29.59 -19.78 -26.39
C LEU A 688 28.68 -20.07 -27.59
N GLU A 689 27.39 -20.26 -27.34
CA GLU A 689 26.33 -20.55 -28.30
C GLU A 689 25.14 -19.61 -28.04
N SER A 690 25.37 -18.31 -28.19
CA SER A 690 24.35 -17.28 -28.02
C SER A 690 23.94 -16.72 -29.38
N THR A 691 22.69 -16.24 -29.50
CA THR A 691 22.28 -15.41 -30.64
C THR A 691 22.27 -13.92 -30.30
N GLY A 692 22.46 -13.55 -29.03
CA GLY A 692 22.61 -12.17 -28.56
C GLY A 692 24.06 -11.67 -28.67
N VAL A 693 24.30 -10.44 -28.23
CA VAL A 693 25.64 -9.84 -28.22
C VAL A 693 26.37 -10.19 -26.92
N VAL A 694 27.58 -10.75 -27.03
CA VAL A 694 28.46 -11.02 -25.90
C VAL A 694 29.60 -10.00 -25.91
N GLU A 695 29.60 -9.07 -24.97
CA GLU A 695 30.62 -8.03 -24.83
C GLU A 695 31.51 -8.30 -23.60
N LEU A 696 32.79 -8.61 -23.84
CA LEU A 696 33.77 -8.91 -22.80
C LEU A 696 34.83 -7.80 -22.79
N LEU A 697 34.82 -6.98 -21.74
CA LEU A 697 35.74 -5.88 -21.54
C LEU A 697 36.66 -6.21 -20.35
N CYS A 698 37.97 -6.26 -20.58
CA CYS A 698 38.94 -6.49 -19.52
C CYS A 698 40.00 -5.39 -19.51
N ASN A 699 40.00 -4.58 -18.46
CA ASN A 699 41.02 -3.55 -18.24
C ASN A 699 41.74 -3.84 -16.92
N SER A 700 42.94 -4.45 -17.00
CA SER A 700 43.68 -4.87 -15.80
C SER A 700 45.19 -4.98 -16.01
N ASP A 701 45.93 -5.19 -14.92
CA ASP A 701 47.39 -5.38 -14.96
C ASP A 701 47.80 -6.66 -15.71
N ARG A 702 46.93 -7.69 -15.70
CA ARG A 702 47.11 -8.98 -16.38
C ARG A 702 45.77 -9.47 -16.90
N GLY A 703 45.35 -8.92 -18.04
CA GLY A 703 43.99 -9.04 -18.57
C GLY A 703 43.81 -10.20 -19.53
N ILE A 704 42.72 -10.94 -19.31
CA ILE A 704 42.30 -12.07 -20.13
C ILE A 704 40.83 -11.87 -20.54
N GLY A 705 40.52 -12.01 -21.83
CA GLY A 705 39.13 -12.06 -22.29
C GLY A 705 38.51 -13.41 -21.93
N ILE A 706 38.89 -14.45 -22.67
CA ILE A 706 38.42 -15.83 -22.49
C ILE A 706 39.62 -16.77 -22.33
N GLY A 707 39.60 -17.64 -21.32
CA GLY A 707 40.62 -18.67 -21.10
C GLY A 707 41.36 -18.47 -19.78
N GLY A 708 42.69 -18.56 -19.75
CA GLY A 708 43.42 -18.47 -18.47
C GLY A 708 44.94 -18.50 -18.55
N GLY A 709 45.58 -18.77 -17.41
CA GLY A 709 47.01 -18.93 -17.27
C GLY A 709 47.54 -20.15 -18.01
N SER A 710 47.02 -21.34 -17.67
CA SER A 710 47.45 -22.61 -18.24
C SER A 710 46.29 -23.52 -18.65
N ASN A 711 46.60 -24.56 -19.43
CA ASN A 711 45.62 -25.55 -19.88
C ASN A 711 46.19 -26.97 -19.83
N PRO A 712 46.26 -27.60 -18.65
CA PRO A 712 46.82 -28.94 -18.51
C PRO A 712 45.88 -30.06 -18.97
N ASP A 713 44.57 -29.79 -19.01
CA ASP A 713 43.49 -30.76 -19.28
C ASP A 713 43.01 -30.76 -20.74
N ASP A 714 43.73 -30.06 -21.62
CA ASP A 714 43.32 -29.84 -23.01
C ASP A 714 41.88 -29.27 -23.11
N SER A 715 41.51 -28.39 -22.19
CA SER A 715 40.23 -27.68 -22.21
C SER A 715 40.06 -26.91 -23.52
N GLU A 716 38.84 -26.96 -24.06
CA GLU A 716 38.50 -26.33 -25.33
C GLU A 716 37.76 -25.00 -25.12
N ILE A 717 38.08 -24.01 -25.95
CA ILE A 717 37.29 -22.79 -26.10
C ILE A 717 36.56 -22.85 -27.45
N ILE A 718 35.24 -22.95 -27.41
CA ILE A 718 34.38 -23.15 -28.59
C ILE A 718 33.44 -21.94 -28.75
N LEU A 719 33.50 -21.28 -29.91
CA LEU A 719 32.68 -20.11 -30.26
C LEU A 719 31.74 -20.50 -31.41
N GLN A 720 30.51 -20.90 -31.11
CA GLN A 720 29.62 -21.54 -32.09
C GLN A 720 28.75 -20.55 -32.87
N SER A 721 28.18 -19.55 -32.19
CA SER A 721 27.25 -18.60 -32.84
C SER A 721 27.23 -17.23 -32.17
N GLY A 722 26.61 -16.27 -32.84
CA GLY A 722 26.35 -14.93 -32.29
C GLY A 722 27.46 -13.93 -32.56
N GLU A 723 27.38 -12.77 -31.89
CA GLU A 723 28.37 -11.70 -32.02
C GLU A 723 29.17 -11.60 -30.71
N VAL A 724 30.47 -11.91 -30.78
CA VAL A 724 31.36 -11.89 -29.61
C VAL A 724 32.39 -10.78 -29.78
N HIS A 725 32.33 -9.80 -28.88
CA HIS A 725 33.24 -8.67 -28.81
C HIS A 725 34.14 -8.84 -27.59
N VAL A 726 35.45 -8.93 -27.81
CA VAL A 726 36.45 -9.06 -26.74
C VAL A 726 37.39 -7.87 -26.81
N SER A 727 37.44 -7.04 -25.77
CA SER A 727 38.38 -5.92 -25.68
C SER A 727 39.23 -6.05 -24.42
N VAL A 728 40.55 -6.14 -24.60
CA VAL A 728 41.50 -6.35 -23.51
C VAL A 728 42.57 -5.28 -23.51
N GLY A 729 42.55 -4.43 -22.47
CA GLY A 729 43.55 -3.43 -22.17
C GLY A 729 44.46 -3.89 -21.02
N SER A 730 45.69 -4.31 -21.33
CA SER A 730 46.64 -4.81 -20.33
C SER A 730 48.08 -4.79 -20.85
N PRO A 731 49.12 -4.62 -20.00
CA PRO A 731 50.51 -4.78 -20.44
C PRO A 731 50.79 -6.09 -21.18
N ASN A 732 50.22 -7.21 -20.70
CA ASN A 732 50.21 -8.50 -21.38
C ASN A 732 48.76 -8.90 -21.60
N ALA A 733 48.19 -8.50 -22.74
CA ALA A 733 46.79 -8.67 -23.03
C ALA A 733 46.54 -9.97 -23.84
N LEU A 734 45.63 -10.80 -23.35
CA LEU A 734 45.20 -12.05 -23.98
C LEU A 734 43.71 -11.95 -24.31
N GLY A 735 43.36 -11.95 -25.59
CA GLY A 735 41.97 -11.97 -26.03
C GLY A 735 41.31 -13.32 -25.70
N ILE A 736 41.72 -14.38 -26.39
CA ILE A 736 41.18 -15.73 -26.25
C ILE A 736 42.32 -16.75 -26.23
N GLY A 737 42.39 -17.60 -25.19
CA GLY A 737 43.32 -18.73 -25.12
C GLY A 737 44.08 -18.83 -23.80
N CYS A 738 45.40 -19.04 -23.85
CA CYS A 738 46.20 -19.22 -22.63
C CYS A 738 47.48 -18.37 -22.60
N THR A 739 47.99 -18.13 -21.39
CA THR A 739 49.29 -17.47 -21.21
C THR A 739 50.43 -18.45 -21.40
N ASP A 740 50.35 -19.64 -20.83
CA ASP A 740 51.40 -20.66 -20.90
C ASP A 740 50.82 -22.07 -21.07
N GLY A 741 51.28 -22.81 -22.08
CA GLY A 741 50.83 -24.18 -22.36
C GLY A 741 50.08 -24.34 -23.68
N GLY A 742 49.23 -25.36 -23.79
CA GLY A 742 48.48 -25.70 -25.00
C GLY A 742 47.12 -24.98 -25.07
N SER A 743 46.88 -24.15 -26.08
CA SER A 743 45.55 -23.55 -26.31
C SER A 743 44.79 -24.31 -27.39
N ILE A 744 43.52 -24.66 -27.15
CA ILE A 744 42.65 -25.29 -28.14
C ILE A 744 41.43 -24.40 -28.36
N ILE A 745 41.34 -23.80 -29.55
CA ILE A 745 40.32 -22.80 -29.86
C ILE A 745 39.61 -23.18 -31.17
N TYR A 746 38.28 -23.22 -31.11
CA TYR A 746 37.41 -23.51 -32.24
C TYR A 746 36.38 -22.41 -32.40
N SER A 747 36.17 -21.93 -33.63
CA SER A 747 35.10 -20.98 -33.92
C SER A 747 34.37 -21.36 -35.20
N ASP A 748 33.03 -21.32 -35.18
CA ASP A 748 32.17 -21.78 -36.26
C ASP A 748 31.68 -20.61 -37.15
N ALA A 749 31.24 -20.89 -38.37
CA ALA A 749 30.85 -19.90 -39.37
C ALA A 749 29.61 -19.07 -38.99
N ALA A 750 28.81 -19.55 -38.04
CA ALA A 750 27.67 -18.81 -37.49
C ALA A 750 28.07 -17.74 -36.45
N CYS A 751 29.35 -17.69 -36.06
CA CYS A 751 29.88 -16.71 -35.12
C CYS A 751 30.56 -15.55 -35.86
N LYS A 752 30.43 -14.32 -35.33
CA LYS A 752 31.21 -13.15 -35.72
C LYS A 752 32.06 -12.69 -34.54
N LEU A 753 33.35 -12.53 -34.78
CA LEU A 753 34.32 -12.19 -33.76
C LEU A 753 34.88 -10.79 -33.98
N SER A 754 34.92 -10.00 -32.92
CA SER A 754 35.62 -8.72 -32.88
C SER A 754 36.55 -8.70 -31.68
N ILE A 755 37.85 -8.69 -31.93
CA ILE A 755 38.85 -8.78 -30.86
C ILE A 755 39.73 -7.53 -30.89
N GLU A 756 39.80 -6.82 -29.78
CA GLU A 756 40.68 -5.69 -29.57
C GLU A 756 41.67 -5.96 -28.43
N VAL A 757 42.94 -5.74 -28.68
CA VAL A 757 44.02 -6.01 -27.73
C VAL A 757 45.01 -4.85 -27.72
N ASN A 758 45.13 -4.17 -26.58
CA ASN A 758 46.00 -3.02 -26.42
C ASN A 758 46.94 -3.21 -25.22
N GLY A 759 48.26 -3.15 -25.46
CA GLY A 759 49.24 -3.48 -24.42
C GLY A 759 50.70 -3.27 -24.81
N ILE A 760 51.63 -3.79 -24.00
CA ILE A 760 53.04 -3.94 -24.40
C ILE A 760 53.17 -5.19 -25.27
N SER A 761 52.55 -6.28 -24.83
CA SER A 761 52.45 -7.56 -25.52
C SER A 761 50.98 -7.93 -25.64
N GLY A 762 50.54 -8.35 -26.81
CA GLY A 762 49.14 -8.65 -27.08
C GLY A 762 48.95 -9.87 -27.97
N ILE A 763 47.98 -10.71 -27.64
CA ILE A 763 47.53 -11.78 -28.51
C ILE A 763 46.00 -11.78 -28.63
N GLY A 764 45.48 -11.87 -29.85
CA GLY A 764 44.05 -11.96 -30.11
C GLY A 764 43.49 -13.34 -29.78
N MET A 765 43.93 -14.38 -30.48
CA MET A 765 43.54 -15.77 -30.28
C MET A 765 44.78 -16.68 -30.28
N GLY A 766 44.97 -17.48 -29.23
CA GLY A 766 46.01 -18.51 -29.16
C GLY A 766 46.79 -18.49 -27.83
N ALA A 767 48.11 -18.65 -27.89
CA ALA A 767 48.96 -18.72 -26.70
C ALA A 767 50.03 -17.61 -26.64
N LEU A 768 50.35 -17.10 -25.44
CA LEU A 768 51.50 -16.20 -25.29
C LEU A 768 52.83 -16.98 -25.45
N THR A 769 52.93 -18.14 -24.81
CA THR A 769 54.00 -19.13 -24.93
C THR A 769 53.43 -20.55 -24.93
N GLY A 770 54.09 -21.48 -25.62
CA GLY A 770 53.69 -22.89 -25.64
C GLY A 770 53.17 -23.34 -27.00
N GLU A 771 52.08 -24.12 -26.99
CA GLU A 771 51.48 -24.74 -28.17
C GLU A 771 50.09 -24.14 -28.44
N THR A 772 49.69 -24.01 -29.70
CA THR A 772 48.34 -23.55 -30.06
C THR A 772 47.72 -24.38 -31.17
N HIS A 773 46.44 -24.72 -31.00
CA HIS A 773 45.60 -25.33 -32.01
C HIS A 773 44.38 -24.46 -32.22
N VAL A 774 44.35 -23.72 -33.32
CA VAL A 774 43.23 -22.82 -33.65
C VAL A 774 42.56 -23.29 -34.93
N LYS A 775 41.26 -23.55 -34.90
CA LYS A 775 40.43 -23.68 -36.12
C LYS A 775 39.40 -22.56 -36.15
N CYS A 776 39.54 -21.68 -37.11
CA CYS A 776 38.67 -20.51 -37.27
C CYS A 776 37.87 -20.63 -38.56
N TYR A 777 36.56 -20.78 -38.42
CA TYR A 777 35.59 -20.71 -39.53
C TYR A 777 34.74 -19.42 -39.48
N SER A 778 35.01 -18.56 -38.51
CA SER A 778 34.24 -17.35 -38.21
C SER A 778 34.83 -16.12 -38.89
N ASP A 779 33.98 -15.17 -39.27
CA ASP A 779 34.43 -13.83 -39.63
C ASP A 779 35.09 -13.16 -38.42
N LEU A 780 36.29 -12.60 -38.59
CA LEU A 780 37.06 -11.97 -37.52
C LEU A 780 37.51 -10.57 -37.90
N SER A 781 37.26 -9.61 -37.01
CA SER A 781 37.89 -8.29 -37.03
C SER A 781 38.82 -8.16 -35.82
N PHE A 782 40.13 -8.09 -36.07
CA PHE A 782 41.14 -7.91 -35.03
C PHE A 782 41.75 -6.51 -35.07
N ASN A 783 41.81 -5.84 -33.92
CA ASN A 783 42.53 -4.58 -33.72
C ASN A 783 43.58 -4.76 -32.61
N GLY A 784 44.85 -4.56 -32.95
CA GLY A 784 45.96 -4.85 -32.05
C GLY A 784 46.99 -3.73 -31.98
N GLY A 785 47.33 -3.27 -30.77
CA GLY A 785 48.31 -2.22 -30.53
C GLY A 785 49.33 -2.61 -29.45
N GLY A 786 50.63 -2.42 -29.73
CA GLY A 786 51.67 -2.64 -28.72
C GLY A 786 53.08 -2.86 -29.25
N ASN A 787 54.01 -3.25 -28.38
CA ASN A 787 55.39 -3.58 -28.80
C ASN A 787 55.49 -4.96 -29.46
N LYS A 788 54.73 -5.95 -28.98
CA LYS A 788 54.58 -7.25 -29.62
C LYS A 788 53.10 -7.59 -29.79
N VAL A 789 52.63 -7.86 -31.00
CA VAL A 789 51.22 -8.20 -31.23
C VAL A 789 51.09 -9.38 -32.19
N VAL A 790 50.29 -10.38 -31.80
CA VAL A 790 49.85 -11.46 -32.69
C VAL A 790 48.33 -11.49 -32.76
N GLY A 791 47.76 -11.53 -33.97
CA GLY A 791 46.32 -11.67 -34.15
C GLY A 791 45.84 -13.06 -33.77
N ILE A 792 46.21 -14.06 -34.57
CA ILE A 792 45.96 -15.48 -34.29
C ILE A 792 47.31 -16.22 -34.23
N GLY A 793 47.59 -16.95 -33.15
CA GLY A 793 48.72 -17.89 -33.09
C GLY A 793 49.53 -17.86 -31.81
N VAL A 794 50.86 -17.69 -31.89
CA VAL A 794 51.73 -17.71 -30.70
C VAL A 794 52.65 -16.51 -30.61
N LEU A 795 52.61 -15.79 -29.48
CA LEU A 795 53.39 -14.56 -29.35
C LEU A 795 54.90 -14.78 -29.26
N ASN A 796 55.40 -15.80 -28.55
CA ASN A 796 56.84 -16.00 -28.39
C ASN A 796 57.27 -17.48 -28.57
N LYS A 797 58.00 -17.76 -29.67
CA LYS A 797 58.75 -19.02 -29.90
C LYS A 797 58.00 -20.33 -29.57
N GLY A 798 56.71 -20.39 -29.88
CA GLY A 798 55.89 -21.58 -29.66
C GLY A 798 55.71 -22.46 -30.90
N THR A 799 54.96 -23.54 -30.74
CA THR A 799 54.59 -24.48 -31.80
C THR A 799 53.08 -24.48 -32.01
N GLY A 800 52.58 -25.10 -33.07
CA GLY A 800 51.13 -25.29 -33.19
C GLY A 800 50.62 -25.42 -34.62
N GLU A 801 49.30 -25.48 -34.73
CA GLU A 801 48.58 -25.53 -35.99
C GLU A 801 47.43 -24.52 -35.99
N ILE A 802 47.41 -23.66 -37.00
CA ILE A 802 46.35 -22.70 -37.26
C ILE A 802 45.69 -23.09 -38.58
N LEU A 803 44.40 -23.39 -38.53
CA LEU A 803 43.56 -23.62 -39.68
C LEU A 803 42.52 -22.51 -39.75
N VAL A 804 42.50 -21.76 -40.84
CA VAL A 804 41.41 -20.82 -41.12
C VAL A 804 40.72 -21.29 -42.39
N SER A 805 39.39 -21.41 -42.39
CA SER A 805 38.65 -21.80 -43.59
C SER A 805 37.32 -21.08 -43.72
N ASP A 806 36.91 -20.77 -44.95
CA ASP A 806 35.58 -20.24 -45.29
C ASP A 806 35.18 -18.93 -44.56
N ALA A 807 36.16 -18.08 -44.23
CA ALA A 807 35.97 -16.88 -43.41
C ALA A 807 36.53 -15.58 -44.04
N GLU A 808 35.96 -14.43 -43.67
CA GLU A 808 36.52 -13.10 -43.91
C GLU A 808 37.26 -12.58 -42.65
N LEU A 809 38.57 -12.36 -42.79
CA LEU A 809 39.41 -11.86 -41.70
C LEU A 809 39.91 -10.44 -42.00
N ARG A 810 39.80 -9.53 -41.04
CA ARG A 810 40.34 -8.17 -41.11
C ARG A 810 41.24 -7.90 -39.92
N PHE A 811 42.47 -7.50 -40.19
CA PHE A 811 43.48 -7.17 -39.18
C PHE A 811 43.89 -5.71 -39.29
N PHE A 812 43.84 -5.00 -38.16
CA PHE A 812 44.36 -3.65 -37.98
C PHE A 812 45.43 -3.70 -36.89
N VAL A 813 46.70 -3.63 -37.26
CA VAL A 813 47.80 -3.91 -36.32
C VAL A 813 48.82 -2.77 -36.31
N ARG A 814 49.11 -2.22 -35.13
CA ARG A 814 50.16 -1.22 -34.92
C ARG A 814 51.20 -1.76 -33.94
N THR A 815 52.33 -2.25 -34.45
CA THR A 815 53.32 -2.91 -33.59
C THR A 815 54.77 -2.89 -34.06
N ASN A 816 55.71 -2.95 -33.12
CA ASN A 816 57.14 -3.08 -33.44
C ASN A 816 57.50 -4.49 -33.90
N TYR A 817 56.84 -5.53 -33.38
CA TYR A 817 57.09 -6.91 -33.75
C TYR A 817 55.78 -7.68 -33.77
N GLY A 818 55.39 -8.30 -34.86
CA GLY A 818 54.11 -9.01 -34.88
C GLY A 818 53.82 -9.88 -36.08
N ALA A 819 52.77 -10.68 -35.93
CA ALA A 819 52.18 -11.48 -37.00
C ALA A 819 50.65 -11.36 -36.96
N CYS A 820 49.96 -11.17 -38.07
CA CYS A 820 48.49 -11.15 -38.04
C CYS A 820 47.96 -12.58 -37.83
N ILE A 821 48.50 -13.56 -38.55
CA ILE A 821 48.25 -14.99 -38.34
C ILE A 821 49.61 -15.69 -38.30
N GLY A 822 49.98 -16.39 -37.23
CA GLY A 822 51.24 -17.11 -37.11
C GLY A 822 51.98 -16.87 -35.79
N ALA A 823 53.29 -16.65 -35.84
CA ALA A 823 54.09 -16.53 -34.62
C ALA A 823 55.23 -15.52 -34.72
N ILE A 824 55.86 -15.21 -33.58
CA ILE A 824 57.12 -14.46 -33.53
C ILE A 824 58.27 -15.41 -33.12
N GLY A 825 59.00 -15.92 -34.10
CA GLY A 825 60.16 -16.80 -33.94
C GLY A 825 59.84 -18.23 -33.48
N GLY A 826 58.68 -18.78 -33.83
CA GLY A 826 58.20 -20.12 -33.51
C GLY A 826 58.09 -21.08 -34.71
N ASP A 827 57.47 -22.24 -34.48
CA ASP A 827 57.24 -23.31 -35.46
C ASP A 827 55.73 -23.62 -35.53
N VAL A 828 54.98 -22.67 -36.07
CA VAL A 828 53.51 -22.77 -36.19
C VAL A 828 53.14 -23.02 -37.63
N LYS A 829 52.46 -24.14 -37.88
CA LYS A 829 51.87 -24.47 -39.19
C LYS A 829 50.63 -23.63 -39.41
N VAL A 830 50.51 -22.97 -40.56
CA VAL A 830 49.38 -22.09 -40.89
C VAL A 830 48.77 -22.51 -42.22
N ASP A 831 47.53 -23.00 -42.19
CA ASP A 831 46.75 -23.37 -43.36
C ASP A 831 45.54 -22.44 -43.49
N VAL A 832 45.45 -21.69 -44.59
CA VAL A 832 44.34 -20.76 -44.87
C VAL A 832 43.66 -21.16 -46.17
N ASN A 833 42.39 -21.54 -46.09
CA ASN A 833 41.64 -22.12 -47.21
C ASN A 833 40.33 -21.37 -47.49
N ASN A 834 40.09 -20.99 -48.74
CA ASN A 834 38.84 -20.32 -49.15
C ASN A 834 38.50 -19.06 -48.32
N CYS A 835 39.50 -18.25 -47.98
CA CYS A 835 39.33 -17.06 -47.15
C CYS A 835 39.54 -15.75 -47.92
N LYS A 836 39.00 -14.66 -47.37
CA LYS A 836 39.42 -13.30 -47.71
C LYS A 836 40.11 -12.69 -46.51
N VAL A 837 41.39 -12.36 -46.64
CA VAL A 837 42.20 -11.81 -45.56
C VAL A 837 42.63 -10.40 -45.92
N GLN A 838 42.22 -9.42 -45.13
CA GLN A 838 42.67 -8.04 -45.22
C GLN A 838 43.59 -7.72 -44.05
N VAL A 839 44.80 -7.26 -44.34
CA VAL A 839 45.79 -6.83 -43.35
C VAL A 839 46.10 -5.36 -43.57
N ASN A 840 45.90 -4.54 -42.53
CA ASN A 840 46.33 -3.16 -42.47
C ASN A 840 47.28 -3.02 -41.28
N ALA A 841 48.59 -2.94 -41.53
CA ALA A 841 49.59 -2.98 -40.47
C ALA A 841 50.66 -1.88 -40.58
N GLU A 842 51.09 -1.37 -39.43
CA GLU A 842 52.10 -0.32 -39.32
C GLU A 842 53.11 -0.61 -38.19
N GLY A 843 54.41 -0.43 -38.46
CA GLY A 843 55.43 -0.39 -37.41
C GLY A 843 56.82 -0.96 -37.77
N GLY A 844 57.30 -1.92 -36.99
CA GLY A 844 58.70 -2.38 -37.05
C GLY A 844 58.91 -3.58 -37.96
N GLU A 845 58.74 -4.78 -37.43
CA GLU A 845 58.86 -6.06 -38.14
C GLU A 845 57.52 -6.79 -38.05
N ILE A 846 56.77 -6.81 -39.15
CA ILE A 846 55.39 -7.33 -39.16
C ILE A 846 55.23 -8.33 -40.29
N THR A 847 54.64 -9.48 -39.96
CA THR A 847 54.23 -10.51 -40.91
C THR A 847 52.70 -10.51 -41.05
N GLY A 848 52.17 -10.59 -42.27
CA GLY A 848 50.75 -10.84 -42.50
C GLY A 848 50.38 -12.25 -42.06
N ILE A 849 50.78 -13.26 -42.83
CA ILE A 849 50.48 -14.68 -42.56
C ILE A 849 51.78 -15.50 -42.46
N GLY A 850 52.10 -16.05 -41.29
CA GLY A 850 53.27 -16.89 -41.05
C GLY A 850 54.21 -16.28 -40.00
N ASP A 851 55.51 -16.49 -40.17
CA ASP A 851 56.53 -16.05 -39.23
C ASP A 851 57.87 -15.77 -39.94
N ALA A 852 58.23 -14.49 -40.07
CA ALA A 852 59.48 -14.05 -40.70
C ALA A 852 60.78 -14.63 -40.09
N LYS A 853 60.73 -15.13 -38.85
CA LYS A 853 61.87 -15.72 -38.14
C LYS A 853 61.70 -17.23 -37.87
N GLY A 854 60.52 -17.77 -38.12
CA GLY A 854 60.12 -19.13 -37.76
C GLY A 854 60.38 -20.19 -38.82
N SER A 855 60.01 -21.42 -38.50
CA SER A 855 60.20 -22.61 -39.35
C SER A 855 58.91 -23.29 -39.81
N GLY A 856 57.74 -22.82 -39.35
CA GLY A 856 56.45 -23.46 -39.63
C GLY A 856 56.04 -23.38 -41.10
N ASP A 857 55.37 -24.42 -41.60
CA ASP A 857 54.85 -24.44 -42.97
C ASP A 857 53.64 -23.51 -43.10
N VAL A 858 53.54 -22.79 -44.23
CA VAL A 858 52.43 -21.87 -44.52
C VAL A 858 51.79 -22.27 -45.85
N SER A 859 50.50 -22.56 -45.85
CA SER A 859 49.74 -22.92 -47.04
C SER A 859 48.54 -21.99 -47.25
N LEU A 860 48.38 -21.52 -48.49
CA LEU A 860 47.26 -20.68 -48.93
C LEU A 860 46.54 -21.36 -50.10
N ASP A 861 45.30 -21.82 -49.88
CA ASP A 861 44.48 -22.46 -50.91
C ASP A 861 43.19 -21.65 -51.17
N HIS A 862 42.88 -21.32 -52.43
CA HIS A 862 41.70 -20.53 -52.83
C HIS A 862 41.48 -19.23 -52.01
N THR A 863 42.56 -18.60 -51.55
CA THR A 863 42.51 -17.46 -50.62
C THR A 863 42.92 -16.15 -51.29
N GLU A 864 42.21 -15.06 -51.00
CA GLU A 864 42.57 -13.70 -51.39
C GLU A 864 43.17 -12.94 -50.20
N LEU A 865 44.47 -12.62 -50.26
CA LEU A 865 45.17 -11.80 -49.27
C LEU A 865 45.38 -10.39 -49.81
N ARG A 866 44.84 -9.39 -49.12
CA ARG A 866 45.09 -7.96 -49.36
C ARG A 866 45.89 -7.39 -48.20
N ALA A 867 47.16 -7.06 -48.41
CA ALA A 867 48.05 -6.62 -47.34
C ALA A 867 48.58 -5.20 -47.59
N TYR A 868 48.21 -4.26 -46.73
CA TYR A 868 48.77 -2.91 -46.67
C TYR A 868 49.69 -2.83 -45.45
N ILE A 869 51.00 -2.94 -45.67
CA ILE A 869 51.98 -3.01 -44.57
C ILE A 869 53.01 -1.88 -44.72
N SER A 870 52.99 -0.94 -43.78
CA SER A 870 53.98 0.13 -43.64
C SER A 870 54.91 -0.18 -42.47
N ALA A 871 56.00 -0.91 -42.73
CA ALA A 871 56.90 -1.36 -41.67
C ALA A 871 58.38 -1.36 -42.09
N ALA A 872 59.29 -1.27 -41.11
CA ALA A 872 60.74 -1.34 -41.35
C ALA A 872 61.19 -2.68 -41.97
N LYS A 873 60.49 -3.77 -41.61
CA LYS A 873 60.67 -5.13 -42.15
C LYS A 873 59.31 -5.79 -42.37
N PRO A 874 58.65 -5.53 -43.50
CA PRO A 874 57.34 -6.08 -43.84
C PRO A 874 57.46 -7.46 -44.50
N TYR A 875 56.55 -8.37 -44.16
CA TYR A 875 56.42 -9.69 -44.78
C TYR A 875 54.93 -9.97 -45.04
N GLU A 876 54.56 -10.31 -46.27
CA GLU A 876 53.16 -10.58 -46.64
C GLU A 876 52.69 -11.91 -46.10
N ALA A 877 53.36 -12.98 -46.56
CA ALA A 877 53.10 -14.34 -46.13
C ALA A 877 54.36 -15.23 -46.24
N GLY A 878 54.46 -16.24 -45.37
CA GLY A 878 55.50 -17.25 -45.39
C GLY A 878 56.32 -17.35 -44.10
N SER A 879 57.31 -18.24 -44.09
CA SER A 879 58.23 -18.42 -42.97
C SER A 879 59.68 -18.47 -43.44
N ARG A 880 60.64 -18.35 -42.50
CA ARG A 880 62.07 -18.27 -42.84
C ARG A 880 62.60 -19.57 -43.45
N THR A 881 62.25 -20.70 -42.85
CA THR A 881 62.77 -22.03 -43.24
C THR A 881 61.69 -23.07 -43.51
N GLY A 882 60.42 -22.75 -43.27
CA GLY A 882 59.31 -23.64 -43.59
C GLY A 882 58.93 -23.59 -45.07
N GLN A 883 58.08 -24.54 -45.48
CA GLN A 883 57.55 -24.58 -46.83
C GLN A 883 56.42 -23.58 -46.98
N PHE A 884 56.53 -22.70 -47.98
CA PHE A 884 55.42 -21.84 -48.40
C PHE A 884 54.76 -22.42 -49.66
N THR A 885 53.47 -22.72 -49.58
CA THR A 885 52.70 -23.27 -50.70
C THR A 885 51.47 -22.41 -51.01
N MET A 886 51.21 -22.18 -52.29
CA MET A 886 50.10 -21.36 -52.76
C MET A 886 49.39 -22.07 -53.91
N ARG A 887 48.07 -22.25 -53.79
CA ARG A 887 47.21 -22.92 -54.80
C ARG A 887 45.97 -22.08 -55.05
N SER A 888 45.71 -21.70 -56.30
CA SER A 888 44.52 -20.92 -56.70
C SER A 888 44.26 -19.68 -55.83
N SER A 889 45.30 -19.10 -55.22
CA SER A 889 45.24 -17.97 -54.31
C SER A 889 45.85 -16.72 -54.94
N ALA A 890 45.47 -15.54 -54.46
CA ALA A 890 46.00 -14.26 -54.91
C ALA A 890 46.48 -13.42 -53.73
N ILE A 891 47.67 -12.83 -53.86
CA ILE A 891 48.22 -11.88 -52.90
C ILE A 891 48.32 -10.51 -53.58
N MET A 892 47.63 -9.52 -53.05
CA MET A 892 47.71 -8.12 -53.43
C MET A 892 48.30 -7.34 -52.26
N ALA A 893 49.58 -7.02 -52.35
CA ALA A 893 50.27 -6.31 -51.29
C ALA A 893 50.77 -4.94 -51.74
N ASP A 894 50.53 -3.95 -50.91
CA ASP A 894 51.10 -2.62 -51.00
C ASP A 894 52.01 -2.43 -49.79
N ILE A 895 53.31 -2.52 -50.04
CA ILE A 895 54.34 -2.50 -49.02
C ILE A 895 55.17 -1.23 -49.18
N ASN A 896 55.13 -0.38 -48.16
CA ASN A 896 55.92 0.84 -48.07
C ASN A 896 55.74 1.84 -49.26
N GLU A 897 54.71 1.72 -50.11
CA GLU A 897 54.43 2.71 -51.17
C GLU A 897 53.45 3.81 -50.69
N HIS A 898 53.99 4.84 -50.04
CA HIS A 898 53.67 6.28 -50.21
C HIS A 898 54.12 7.12 -48.98
N HIS A 899 55.34 7.66 -49.05
CA HIS A 899 55.70 9.00 -48.52
C HIS A 899 57.06 9.46 -49.07
N ASN A 900 57.18 9.54 -50.39
CA ASN A 900 58.20 10.37 -51.05
C ASN A 900 57.46 11.37 -51.94
N ASP A 901 56.99 12.46 -51.32
CA ASP A 901 56.78 13.77 -51.95
C ASP A 901 56.27 14.74 -50.89
N MET A 902 57.19 15.35 -50.13
CA MET A 902 57.07 16.70 -49.58
C MET A 902 58.42 17.10 -48.96
N THR A 903 59.34 17.53 -49.82
CA THR A 903 60.45 18.43 -49.44
C THR A 903 60.55 19.56 -50.46
N SER A 904 60.07 20.73 -50.07
CA SER A 904 60.64 22.03 -50.41
C SER A 904 60.77 22.84 -49.13
#